data_AF-A0ABD6WP93-F1
#
_entry.id   AF-A0ABD6WP93-F1
#
_cell.length_a   1.000
_cell.length_b   1.000
_cell.length_c   1.000
_cell.angle_alpha   90.00
_cell.angle_beta   90.00
_cell.angle_gamma   90.00
#
_symmetry.space_group_name_H-M   'P 1'
#
loop_
_entity.id
_entity.type
_entity.pdbx_description
1 polymer ?
#
loop_
_entity_poly.entity_id
_entity_poly.type
_entity_poly.pdbx_seq_one_letter_code
_entity_poly.pdbx_strand_id
1 'polypeptide(L)'
;MAVVDYTYDNSKLTNEQIERLKKLRDRNSEYWKKETYLLKSPPSNFPDIPVLFPKDSSVPFENIDNSKAISFYDQKYTEDYLVGFAQGFGVAKRNGDTEEPVRKYFKECLNTGNYNNDNCKANPLASSVSIKSDIFTPRPTIKNSHINSEILAVGNYTELMLAAQPSASSWAEHLYSDPGLSLTVQDNSHVIGQTIDLGFLQLTNSLWEPRWNSNIDYLVTENAEIRFNTKNESLLVEGYYAGGARFRFAYDLKDKAPETPVLTFEQNITGTSDIIFENPIDDLKSLDGHQIVKVNGTADKNAFRLSGKYRKGIYTLSLQQRLEGFFTKLQERDDIAIYAQQAQAANTLFALRLNDKNSDIFDRTLPRKGLWLRVIDGHSSQWVQGKTAPLEGYRKGVQLGGEVFTWQNESNQFSVGLMGGQAEQRSTFRNPDTDNLTTGNMKGLGAGVYATWHQLQDKQTGAYVDSWAQYQRFRHRINTEDGTERFTSKGITASIEAGYNALLAEHLTGKGTQIRFYLQPQAQLTYLGVNGKFSDSENSQVNLLGSRQLQSRVGVQAKAQFLLNKNIVIQPFAAVNTLYHSKPFGVEIDGERRVINNKTAIESQFGIAVKIKSHLTLQATFNRQTGKHHHAKQGALNLQWTF
;
A
#
# COMPACT_ATOMS: atom_id res chain seq x y z
N MET A 1 20.32 -1.43 -14.15
CA MET A 1 21.52 -2.29 -14.29
C MET A 1 21.04 -3.68 -14.65
N ALA A 2 21.71 -4.38 -15.57
CA ALA A 2 21.28 -5.71 -16.02
C ALA A 2 21.39 -6.75 -14.89
N VAL A 3 20.47 -7.73 -14.88
CA VAL A 3 20.52 -8.91 -14.00
C VAL A 3 21.87 -9.60 -14.21
N VAL A 4 22.69 -9.68 -13.16
CA VAL A 4 23.99 -10.36 -13.22
C VAL A 4 23.73 -11.84 -13.03
N ASP A 5 23.59 -12.59 -14.11
CA ASP A 5 23.70 -14.05 -14.03
C ASP A 5 25.18 -14.39 -13.87
N TYR A 6 25.58 -14.97 -12.74
CA TYR A 6 26.99 -15.26 -12.48
C TYR A 6 27.45 -16.35 -13.45
N THR A 7 28.21 -15.95 -14.46
CA THR A 7 28.84 -16.85 -15.43
C THR A 7 30.33 -16.90 -15.16
N TYR A 8 30.89 -18.11 -15.08
CA TYR A 8 32.33 -18.27 -14.90
C TYR A 8 33.07 -17.75 -16.14
N ASP A 9 34.07 -16.90 -15.91
CA ASP A 9 34.95 -16.42 -16.97
C ASP A 9 36.02 -17.49 -17.30
N ASN A 10 35.73 -18.29 -18.32
CA ASN A 10 36.64 -19.32 -18.83
C ASN A 10 37.97 -18.76 -19.37
N SER A 11 38.11 -17.43 -19.55
CA SER A 11 39.39 -16.81 -19.90
C SER A 11 40.30 -16.59 -18.68
N LYS A 12 39.75 -16.67 -17.47
CA LYS A 12 40.44 -16.37 -16.21
C LYS A 12 40.54 -17.56 -15.26
N LEU A 13 39.63 -18.53 -15.40
CA LEU A 13 39.61 -19.75 -14.59
C LEU A 13 39.75 -20.97 -15.48
N THR A 14 40.49 -21.98 -15.00
CA THR A 14 40.56 -23.28 -15.68
C THR A 14 39.27 -24.07 -15.47
N ASN A 15 38.97 -25.00 -16.38
CA ASN A 15 37.81 -25.89 -16.23
C ASN A 15 37.83 -26.68 -14.92
N GLU A 16 39.02 -27.08 -14.45
CA GLU A 16 39.19 -27.77 -13.18
C GLU A 16 38.87 -26.87 -11.98
N GLN A 17 39.30 -25.61 -12.01
CA GLN A 17 38.96 -24.61 -10.99
C GLN A 17 37.46 -24.36 -10.93
N ILE A 18 36.81 -24.22 -12.08
CA ILE A 18 35.36 -24.04 -12.17
C ILE A 18 34.61 -25.26 -11.62
N GLU A 19 35.01 -26.47 -12.00
CA GLU A 19 34.41 -27.70 -11.47
C GLU A 19 34.61 -27.85 -9.96
N ARG A 20 35.76 -27.45 -9.44
CA ARG A 20 36.01 -27.39 -7.99
C ARG A 20 35.08 -26.39 -7.30
N LEU A 21 34.93 -25.18 -7.84
CA LEU A 21 34.03 -24.16 -7.27
C LEU A 21 32.57 -24.62 -7.26
N LYS A 22 32.08 -25.22 -8.35
CA LYS A 22 30.73 -25.79 -8.41
C LYS A 22 30.49 -26.84 -7.33
N LYS A 23 31.50 -27.67 -7.04
CA LYS A 23 31.45 -28.69 -5.99
C LYS A 23 31.54 -28.09 -4.59
N LEU A 24 32.34 -27.04 -4.37
CA LEU A 24 32.47 -26.36 -3.09
C LEU A 24 31.20 -25.57 -2.73
N ARG A 25 30.52 -24.98 -3.71
CA ARG A 25 29.26 -24.25 -3.52
C ARG A 25 28.16 -25.09 -2.88
N ASP A 26 28.09 -26.37 -3.24
CA ASP A 26 27.12 -27.30 -2.66
C ASP A 26 27.63 -27.79 -1.31
N ARG A 27 27.05 -27.29 -0.21
CA ARG A 27 27.40 -27.73 1.16
C ARG A 27 27.28 -29.24 1.38
N ASN A 28 26.38 -29.90 0.65
CA ASN A 28 26.15 -31.34 0.77
C ASN A 28 27.08 -32.16 -0.13
N SER A 29 27.92 -31.49 -0.91
CA SER A 29 28.84 -32.11 -1.85
C SER A 29 29.72 -33.15 -1.15
N GLU A 30 29.95 -34.26 -1.86
CA GLU A 30 30.94 -35.26 -1.47
C GLU A 30 32.34 -34.67 -1.31
N TYR A 31 32.64 -33.50 -1.91
CA TYR A 31 33.90 -32.79 -1.70
C TYR A 31 34.08 -32.41 -0.23
N TRP A 32 33.03 -31.89 0.41
CA TRP A 32 33.03 -31.65 1.85
C TRP A 32 33.14 -32.98 2.60
N LYS A 33 32.33 -34.00 2.30
CA LYS A 33 32.35 -35.28 3.05
C LYS A 33 33.65 -36.07 2.97
N LYS A 34 34.24 -36.21 1.78
CA LYS A 34 35.44 -37.03 1.54
C LYS A 34 36.72 -36.40 2.10
N GLU A 35 36.75 -35.08 2.20
CA GLU A 35 37.97 -34.34 2.55
C GLU A 35 37.94 -33.72 3.96
N THR A 36 36.76 -33.57 4.59
CA THR A 36 36.63 -32.91 5.91
C THR A 36 36.00 -33.74 7.05
N TYR A 37 35.27 -34.85 6.80
CA TYR A 37 34.36 -35.43 7.83
C TYR A 37 34.65 -36.85 8.36
N LEU A 38 35.79 -37.48 8.05
CA LEU A 38 36.07 -38.83 8.58
C LEU A 38 36.72 -38.81 9.98
N LEU A 39 36.02 -38.26 10.98
CA LEU A 39 36.35 -38.46 12.39
C LEU A 39 35.94 -39.89 12.79
N LYS A 40 36.92 -40.79 12.96
CA LYS A 40 36.68 -42.10 13.57
C LYS A 40 36.81 -41.95 15.08
N SER A 41 35.78 -42.29 15.84
CA SER A 41 35.85 -42.34 17.30
C SER A 41 36.65 -43.59 17.72
N PRO A 42 37.83 -43.46 18.38
CA PRO A 42 38.46 -44.57 19.09
C PRO A 42 37.95 -44.59 20.55
N PRO A 43 38.11 -45.70 21.30
CA PRO A 43 37.63 -45.80 22.66
C PRO A 43 38.51 -44.98 23.63
N SER A 44 37.89 -44.01 24.32
CA SER A 44 38.29 -43.37 25.59
C SER A 44 39.78 -43.17 25.92
N ASN A 45 40.26 -41.95 25.77
CA ASN A 45 40.78 -41.06 26.84
C ASN A 45 41.03 -39.68 26.20
N PHE A 46 40.37 -38.64 26.74
CA PHE A 46 40.22 -37.25 26.26
C PHE A 46 41.10 -36.81 25.06
N PRO A 47 40.51 -36.40 23.92
CA PRO A 47 41.28 -35.77 22.84
C PRO A 47 41.63 -34.31 23.17
N ASP A 48 42.87 -33.92 22.86
CA ASP A 48 43.24 -32.50 22.72
C ASP A 48 42.49 -31.95 21.51
N ILE A 49 41.54 -31.05 21.74
CA ILE A 49 40.78 -30.40 20.67
C ILE A 49 41.67 -29.29 20.08
N PRO A 50 41.96 -29.30 18.77
CA PRO A 50 42.83 -28.29 18.19
C PRO A 50 42.13 -26.93 18.25
N VAL A 51 42.76 -25.93 18.88
CA VAL A 51 42.33 -24.55 18.75
C VAL A 51 42.98 -23.96 17.50
N LEU A 52 42.16 -23.48 16.57
CA LEU A 52 42.63 -22.90 15.32
C LEU A 52 43.00 -21.42 15.51
N PHE A 53 44.17 -21.01 15.02
CA PHE A 53 44.60 -19.62 14.98
C PHE A 53 45.41 -19.34 13.71
N PRO A 54 45.54 -18.08 13.26
CA PRO A 54 46.57 -17.70 12.30
C PRO A 54 47.97 -18.04 12.83
N LYS A 55 48.96 -18.13 11.94
CA LYS A 55 50.34 -18.45 12.35
C LYS A 55 50.90 -17.46 13.36
N ASP A 56 50.53 -16.20 13.18
CA ASP A 56 50.75 -15.13 14.12
C ASP A 56 49.40 -14.58 14.60
N SER A 57 49.05 -14.91 15.84
CA SER A 57 47.82 -14.43 16.48
C SER A 57 47.80 -12.92 16.74
N SER A 58 48.93 -12.23 16.56
CA SER A 58 49.05 -10.77 16.67
C SER A 58 48.91 -10.04 15.33
N VAL A 59 48.94 -10.76 14.20
CA VAL A 59 48.78 -10.17 12.87
C VAL A 59 47.29 -10.12 12.53
N PRO A 60 46.68 -8.93 12.47
CA PRO A 60 45.28 -8.81 12.11
C PRO A 60 45.07 -9.25 10.67
N PHE A 61 43.81 -9.54 10.33
CA PHE A 61 43.39 -9.60 8.93
C PHE A 61 43.86 -8.32 8.21
N GLU A 62 44.67 -8.46 7.16
CA GLU A 62 45.12 -7.32 6.38
C GLU A 62 43.92 -6.75 5.63
N ASN A 63 43.38 -5.64 6.14
CA ASN A 63 42.28 -4.95 5.48
C ASN A 63 42.76 -4.46 4.12
N ILE A 64 41.96 -4.75 3.10
CA ILE A 64 42.22 -4.25 1.76
C ILE A 64 41.72 -2.81 1.74
N ASP A 65 42.61 -1.88 1.37
CA ASP A 65 42.26 -0.49 1.14
C ASP A 65 41.09 -0.36 0.17
N ASN A 66 40.07 0.45 0.50
CA ASN A 66 38.90 0.69 -0.34
C ASN A 66 39.24 1.25 -1.73
N SER A 67 40.44 1.79 -1.92
CA SER A 67 40.94 2.24 -3.23
C SER A 67 41.23 1.08 -4.19
N LYS A 68 41.39 -0.14 -3.66
CA LYS A 68 41.64 -1.37 -4.42
C LYS A 68 40.44 -2.29 -4.30
N ALA A 69 39.65 -2.41 -5.37
CA ALA A 69 38.63 -3.43 -5.48
C ALA A 69 39.30 -4.77 -5.80
N ILE A 70 39.03 -5.82 -4.99
CA ILE A 70 39.49 -7.17 -5.30
C ILE A 70 38.33 -7.95 -5.89
N SER A 71 38.51 -8.41 -7.13
CA SER A 71 37.57 -9.24 -7.83
C SER A 71 37.98 -10.70 -7.81
N PHE A 72 36.97 -11.57 -7.75
CA PHE A 72 37.04 -13.00 -8.04
C PHE A 72 37.75 -13.31 -9.37
N TYR A 73 37.88 -12.33 -10.26
CA TYR A 73 38.49 -12.45 -11.58
C TYR A 73 39.90 -11.84 -11.69
N ASP A 74 40.53 -11.39 -10.62
CA ASP A 74 41.83 -10.71 -10.70
C ASP A 74 43.00 -11.68 -10.55
N GLN A 75 43.67 -12.06 -11.64
CA GLN A 75 44.68 -13.14 -11.68
C GLN A 75 45.72 -13.11 -10.54
N LYS A 76 46.35 -11.95 -10.29
CA LYS A 76 47.35 -11.77 -9.21
C LYS A 76 46.74 -11.92 -7.81
N TYR A 77 45.46 -11.60 -7.67
CA TYR A 77 44.69 -11.71 -6.43
C TYR A 77 43.81 -12.96 -6.39
N THR A 78 43.85 -13.84 -7.41
CA THR A 78 43.10 -15.12 -7.48
C THR A 78 44.00 -16.34 -7.48
N GLU A 79 45.28 -16.20 -7.82
CA GLU A 79 46.27 -17.29 -7.82
C GLU A 79 46.38 -17.98 -6.45
N ASP A 80 46.17 -17.21 -5.37
CA ASP A 80 46.07 -17.70 -3.99
C ASP A 80 44.62 -17.71 -3.44
N TYR A 81 43.58 -17.40 -4.23
CA TYR A 81 42.26 -17.01 -3.69
C TYR A 81 41.02 -17.56 -4.44
N LEU A 82 41.07 -18.77 -5.02
CA LEU A 82 39.83 -19.48 -5.46
C LEU A 82 38.74 -19.55 -4.36
N VAL A 83 39.13 -19.27 -3.12
CA VAL A 83 38.37 -19.35 -1.87
C VAL A 83 38.97 -18.39 -0.82
N GLY A 84 39.88 -17.49 -1.22
CA GLY A 84 40.88 -16.93 -0.28
C GLY A 84 40.36 -15.90 0.74
N PHE A 85 39.10 -15.46 0.61
CA PHE A 85 38.41 -14.69 1.66
C PHE A 85 37.68 -15.58 2.65
N ALA A 86 37.44 -16.83 2.28
CA ALA A 86 36.89 -17.81 3.18
C ALA A 86 37.87 -18.09 4.32
N GLN A 87 37.29 -18.25 5.49
CA GLN A 87 37.94 -18.88 6.63
C GLN A 87 37.56 -20.36 6.59
N GLY A 88 38.39 -21.22 7.16
CA GLY A 88 38.02 -22.63 7.30
C GLY A 88 38.48 -23.53 6.15
N PHE A 89 37.97 -24.76 6.16
CA PHE A 89 38.28 -25.73 5.12
C PHE A 89 37.59 -25.37 3.80
N GLY A 90 38.17 -25.85 2.70
CA GLY A 90 37.77 -25.53 1.33
C GLY A 90 38.71 -24.51 0.68
N VAL A 91 39.52 -23.78 1.47
CA VAL A 91 40.53 -22.80 1.04
C VAL A 91 41.79 -23.48 0.52
N ALA A 92 41.95 -23.52 -0.81
CA ALA A 92 43.08 -24.20 -1.45
C ALA A 92 44.45 -23.67 -0.99
N LYS A 93 44.57 -22.34 -0.89
CA LYS A 93 45.76 -21.63 -0.42
C LYS A 93 45.34 -20.28 0.18
N ARG A 94 46.12 -19.72 1.12
CA ARG A 94 45.97 -18.35 1.65
C ARG A 94 47.27 -17.90 2.30
N ASN A 95 47.75 -16.68 2.00
CA ASN A 95 48.99 -16.12 2.55
C ASN A 95 50.20 -17.08 2.46
N GLY A 96 50.28 -17.89 1.39
CA GLY A 96 51.33 -18.89 1.21
C GLY A 96 51.07 -20.26 1.87
N ASP A 97 50.08 -20.39 2.75
CA ASP A 97 49.65 -21.68 3.32
C ASP A 97 48.73 -22.42 2.37
N THR A 98 48.94 -23.72 2.18
CA THR A 98 48.03 -24.61 1.45
C THR A 98 47.18 -25.44 2.40
N GLU A 99 46.05 -25.93 1.93
CA GLU A 99 45.13 -26.74 2.73
C GLU A 99 45.70 -28.13 3.09
N GLU A 100 46.61 -28.64 2.25
CA GLU A 100 47.12 -30.01 2.31
C GLU A 100 47.76 -30.39 3.66
N PRO A 101 48.66 -29.58 4.26
CA PRO A 101 49.32 -29.92 5.52
C PRO A 101 48.32 -29.98 6.68
N VAL A 102 47.33 -29.08 6.70
CA VAL A 102 46.32 -29.06 7.77
C VAL A 102 45.40 -30.27 7.62
N ARG A 103 44.91 -30.55 6.41
CA ARG A 103 44.10 -31.75 6.13
C ARG A 103 44.82 -33.04 6.49
N LYS A 104 46.11 -33.14 6.15
CA LYS A 104 46.95 -34.29 6.49
C LYS A 104 47.03 -34.47 8.01
N TYR A 105 47.20 -33.39 8.77
CA TYR A 105 47.20 -33.43 10.24
C TYR A 105 45.86 -33.95 10.80
N PHE A 106 44.72 -33.42 10.35
CA PHE A 106 43.41 -33.90 10.80
C PHE A 106 43.21 -35.39 10.48
N LYS A 107 43.56 -35.81 9.26
CA LYS A 107 43.37 -37.19 8.79
C LYS A 107 44.28 -38.21 9.49
N GLU A 108 45.56 -37.89 9.63
CA GLU A 108 46.57 -38.85 10.11
C GLU A 108 46.81 -38.78 11.61
N CYS A 109 46.56 -37.63 12.24
CA CYS A 109 46.84 -37.38 13.66
C CYS A 109 45.55 -37.33 14.48
N LEU A 110 44.68 -36.35 14.21
CA LEU A 110 43.47 -36.11 15.02
C LEU A 110 42.49 -37.28 14.93
N ASN A 111 42.15 -37.71 13.71
CA ASN A 111 41.14 -38.75 13.47
C ASN A 111 41.60 -40.17 13.84
N THR A 112 42.91 -40.36 14.08
CA THR A 112 43.49 -41.66 14.46
C THR A 112 43.88 -41.71 15.94
N GLY A 113 43.97 -40.56 16.61
CA GLY A 113 44.55 -40.42 17.95
C GLY A 113 46.06 -40.68 18.02
N ASN A 114 46.75 -40.83 16.88
CA ASN A 114 48.16 -41.18 16.83
C ASN A 114 49.08 -39.95 16.72
N TYR A 115 49.17 -39.19 17.82
CA TYR A 115 50.00 -37.98 17.89
C TYR A 115 51.52 -38.26 17.93
N ASN A 116 51.93 -39.52 18.03
CA ASN A 116 53.33 -39.93 18.13
C ASN A 116 54.03 -40.11 16.76
N ASN A 117 53.28 -40.07 15.66
CA ASN A 117 53.80 -40.16 14.29
C ASN A 117 54.66 -38.93 13.95
N ASP A 118 55.75 -39.13 13.20
CA ASP A 118 56.67 -38.07 12.77
C ASP A 118 55.95 -36.95 12.00
N ASN A 119 54.91 -37.29 11.22
CA ASN A 119 54.06 -36.30 10.54
C ASN A 119 53.28 -35.39 11.51
N CYS A 120 53.04 -35.85 12.74
CA CYS A 120 52.34 -35.11 13.79
C CYS A 120 53.30 -34.30 14.67
N LYS A 121 54.57 -34.71 14.75
CA LYS A 121 55.64 -34.03 15.51
C LYS A 121 56.37 -32.95 14.69
N ALA A 122 56.44 -33.09 13.37
CA ALA A 122 57.25 -32.25 12.49
C ALA A 122 56.47 -31.13 11.76
N ASN A 123 55.19 -30.91 12.07
CA ASN A 123 54.42 -29.85 11.42
C ASN A 123 54.73 -28.49 12.09
N PRO A 124 55.00 -27.38 11.36
CA PRO A 124 55.29 -26.06 11.96
C PRO A 124 54.12 -25.43 12.72
N LEU A 125 53.00 -26.13 12.84
CA LEU A 125 51.70 -25.55 13.17
C LEU A 125 51.17 -25.95 14.56
N ALA A 126 51.91 -26.72 15.38
CA ALA A 126 51.34 -27.27 16.62
C ALA A 126 52.28 -27.24 17.84
N SER A 127 51.76 -26.70 18.95
CA SER A 127 51.80 -27.40 20.24
C SER A 127 50.61 -28.36 20.28
N SER A 128 50.61 -29.41 21.11
CA SER A 128 49.64 -30.54 21.06
C SER A 128 48.14 -30.19 21.04
N VAL A 129 47.77 -28.93 21.28
CA VAL A 129 46.39 -28.42 21.41
C VAL A 129 46.06 -27.26 20.45
N SER A 130 46.97 -26.84 19.56
CA SER A 130 46.71 -25.69 18.64
C SER A 130 47.14 -25.98 17.21
N ILE A 131 46.36 -25.49 16.24
CA ILE A 131 46.74 -25.48 14.81
C ILE A 131 46.86 -24.03 14.37
N LYS A 132 48.09 -23.65 14.06
CA LYS A 132 48.45 -22.36 13.50
C LYS A 132 48.37 -22.42 11.97
N SER A 133 47.54 -21.64 11.31
CA SER A 133 47.54 -21.51 9.85
C SER A 133 46.79 -20.27 9.42
N ASP A 134 47.31 -19.58 8.41
CA ASP A 134 46.65 -18.39 7.87
C ASP A 134 45.38 -18.72 7.08
N ILE A 135 45.12 -20.02 6.83
CA ILE A 135 43.84 -20.53 6.32
C ILE A 135 42.72 -20.41 7.37
N PHE A 136 43.05 -20.57 8.65
CA PHE A 136 42.09 -20.56 9.74
C PHE A 136 42.27 -19.30 10.58
N THR A 137 41.63 -18.21 10.13
CA THR A 137 41.49 -17.01 10.96
C THR A 137 40.19 -17.08 11.73
N PRO A 138 40.18 -17.37 13.04
CA PRO A 138 38.97 -17.24 13.84
C PRO A 138 38.72 -15.74 14.08
N ARG A 139 37.53 -15.27 13.73
CA ARG A 139 37.06 -13.91 14.05
C ARG A 139 37.72 -12.73 13.30
N PRO A 140 38.03 -12.80 12.00
CA PRO A 140 38.53 -11.63 11.29
C PRO A 140 37.48 -10.52 11.22
N THR A 141 38.00 -9.30 11.20
CA THR A 141 37.20 -8.10 10.98
C THR A 141 37.64 -7.47 9.67
N ILE A 142 36.70 -7.36 8.72
CA ILE A 142 36.85 -6.66 7.46
C ILE A 142 36.41 -5.21 7.67
N LYS A 143 37.30 -4.26 7.42
CA LYS A 143 37.06 -2.82 7.59
C LYS A 143 37.45 -2.06 6.33
N ASN A 144 36.56 -1.19 5.87
CA ASN A 144 36.78 -0.31 4.73
C ASN A 144 37.34 -1.06 3.49
N SER A 145 36.76 -2.22 3.15
CA SER A 145 37.22 -3.07 2.05
C SER A 145 36.13 -3.37 1.03
N HIS A 146 36.52 -3.56 -0.24
CA HIS A 146 35.65 -4.03 -1.31
C HIS A 146 36.11 -5.40 -1.81
N ILE A 147 35.38 -6.45 -1.41
CA ILE A 147 35.74 -7.84 -1.64
C ILE A 147 34.67 -8.49 -2.49
N ASN A 148 35.05 -8.99 -3.66
CA ASN A 148 34.19 -9.78 -4.50
C ASN A 148 34.76 -11.19 -4.62
N SER A 149 34.08 -12.16 -4.02
CA SER A 149 34.51 -13.56 -3.92
C SER A 149 33.36 -14.51 -4.32
N GLU A 150 33.71 -15.74 -4.71
CA GLU A 150 32.70 -16.80 -4.90
C GLU A 150 32.18 -17.30 -3.55
N ILE A 151 33.10 -17.64 -2.65
CA ILE A 151 32.82 -18.07 -1.29
C ILE A 151 33.47 -17.05 -0.34
N LEU A 152 32.62 -16.39 0.44
CA LEU A 152 33.02 -15.35 1.39
C LEU A 152 33.53 -15.94 2.70
N ALA A 153 32.87 -16.99 3.22
CA ALA A 153 33.25 -17.62 4.49
C ALA A 153 32.75 -19.07 4.57
N VAL A 154 33.53 -19.95 5.21
CA VAL A 154 33.15 -21.35 5.48
C VAL A 154 33.29 -21.61 6.99
N GLY A 155 32.22 -22.08 7.64
CA GLY A 155 32.20 -22.36 9.08
C GLY A 155 32.06 -23.83 9.44
N ASN A 156 32.13 -24.75 8.48
CA ASN A 156 32.00 -26.20 8.66
C ASN A 156 32.91 -26.82 9.75
N TYR A 157 33.98 -26.13 10.13
CA TYR A 157 34.81 -26.47 11.27
C TYR A 157 34.01 -26.59 12.58
N THR A 158 32.99 -25.77 12.78
CA THR A 158 32.16 -25.76 14.00
C THR A 158 31.39 -27.06 14.19
N GLU A 159 30.88 -27.67 13.12
CA GLU A 159 30.23 -28.99 13.19
C GLU A 159 31.22 -30.09 13.62
N LEU A 160 32.46 -30.04 13.11
CA LEU A 160 33.52 -30.99 13.47
C LEU A 160 33.89 -30.89 14.95
N MET A 161 33.93 -29.66 15.48
CA MET A 161 34.15 -29.41 16.90
C MET A 161 33.02 -29.96 17.76
N LEU A 162 31.77 -29.69 17.41
CA LEU A 162 30.59 -30.19 18.13
C LEU A 162 30.52 -31.73 18.12
N ALA A 163 30.92 -32.39 17.02
CA ALA A 163 30.99 -33.85 16.96
C ALA A 163 32.03 -34.46 17.93
N ALA A 164 33.07 -33.70 18.31
CA ALA A 164 34.09 -34.12 19.28
C ALA A 164 33.72 -33.85 20.76
N GLN A 165 32.58 -33.18 21.01
CA GLN A 165 32.09 -32.74 22.32
C GLN A 165 31.83 -33.83 23.38
N PRO A 166 31.34 -35.04 23.05
CA PRO A 166 31.02 -36.06 24.06
C PRO A 166 32.22 -36.59 24.87
N SER A 167 33.45 -36.22 24.48
CA SER A 167 34.71 -36.71 25.05
C SER A 167 35.53 -35.63 25.78
N ALA A 168 34.94 -34.48 26.08
CA ALA A 168 35.65 -33.30 26.57
C ALA A 168 35.48 -33.06 28.08
N SER A 169 36.47 -32.43 28.71
CA SER A 169 36.48 -32.03 30.12
C SER A 169 35.60 -30.81 30.38
N SER A 170 35.27 -30.51 31.64
CA SER A 170 34.54 -29.28 32.02
C SER A 170 35.24 -27.97 31.61
N TRP A 171 36.55 -27.99 31.39
CA TRP A 171 37.28 -26.82 30.85
C TRP A 171 37.10 -26.68 29.34
N ALA A 172 36.97 -27.80 28.63
CA ALA A 172 36.69 -27.82 27.20
C ALA A 172 35.23 -27.44 26.91
N GLU A 173 34.26 -27.74 27.80
CA GLU A 173 32.87 -27.20 27.77
C GLU A 173 32.82 -25.68 27.61
N HIS A 174 33.74 -24.93 28.20
CA HIS A 174 33.85 -23.48 28.01
C HIS A 174 34.35 -23.08 26.61
N LEU A 175 35.20 -23.87 25.96
CA LEU A 175 35.61 -23.64 24.56
C LEU A 175 34.47 -23.94 23.57
N TYR A 176 33.53 -24.83 23.93
CA TYR A 176 32.32 -25.09 23.15
C TYR A 176 31.22 -24.04 23.32
N SER A 177 31.37 -23.08 24.23
CA SER A 177 30.39 -22.00 24.42
C SER A 177 30.45 -20.92 23.34
N ASP A 178 31.51 -20.90 22.52
CA ASP A 178 31.66 -20.04 21.34
C ASP A 178 32.46 -20.76 20.23
N PRO A 179 31.92 -21.83 19.62
CA PRO A 179 32.65 -22.73 18.73
C PRO A 179 32.73 -22.21 17.28
N GLY A 180 32.25 -21.00 17.02
CA GLY A 180 32.03 -20.45 15.68
C GLY A 180 33.25 -19.76 15.08
N LEU A 181 33.57 -20.08 13.83
CA LEU A 181 34.24 -19.09 12.97
C LEU A 181 33.29 -17.89 12.84
N SER A 182 33.75 -16.73 13.28
CA SER A 182 32.98 -15.49 13.18
C SER A 182 33.57 -14.56 12.12
N LEU A 183 32.72 -13.80 11.44
CA LEU A 183 33.13 -12.76 10.52
C LEU A 183 32.46 -11.44 10.93
N THR A 184 33.25 -10.39 11.09
CA THR A 184 32.73 -9.04 11.28
C THR A 184 33.03 -8.21 10.04
N VAL A 185 32.03 -7.56 9.46
CA VAL A 185 32.17 -6.69 8.29
C VAL A 185 31.63 -5.31 8.63
N GLN A 186 32.52 -4.33 8.64
CA GLN A 186 32.21 -2.98 9.11
C GLN A 186 32.87 -1.85 8.33
N ASP A 187 32.62 -0.61 8.75
CA ASP A 187 33.28 0.60 8.25
C ASP A 187 33.15 0.80 6.73
N ASN A 188 31.91 0.82 6.22
CA ASN A 188 31.57 0.97 4.79
C ASN A 188 32.14 -0.12 3.87
N SER A 189 32.41 -1.31 4.42
CA SER A 189 32.85 -2.46 3.62
C SER A 189 31.72 -2.98 2.73
N HIS A 190 32.11 -3.44 1.53
CA HIS A 190 31.24 -4.15 0.60
C HIS A 190 31.85 -5.53 0.35
N VAL A 191 31.12 -6.58 0.72
CA VAL A 191 31.53 -7.97 0.53
C VAL A 191 30.52 -8.71 -0.35
N ILE A 192 31.02 -9.53 -1.27
CA ILE A 192 30.21 -10.37 -2.16
C ILE A 192 30.71 -11.80 -2.04
N GLY A 193 29.80 -12.75 -1.88
CA GLY A 193 30.11 -14.17 -1.86
C GLY A 193 29.19 -14.99 -0.96
N GLN A 194 29.22 -16.31 -1.15
CA GLN A 194 28.43 -17.27 -0.38
C GLN A 194 29.01 -17.49 1.01
N THR A 195 28.17 -17.60 2.04
CA THR A 195 28.57 -18.20 3.33
C THR A 195 28.13 -19.65 3.40
N ILE A 196 28.99 -20.54 3.90
CA ILE A 196 28.69 -21.97 4.06
C ILE A 196 28.85 -22.31 5.53
N ASP A 197 27.74 -22.58 6.21
CA ASP A 197 27.67 -23.02 7.61
C ASP A 197 28.47 -22.12 8.56
N LEU A 198 28.40 -20.79 8.37
CA LEU A 198 29.18 -19.81 9.14
C LEU A 198 28.60 -19.65 10.55
N GLY A 199 29.41 -19.85 11.59
CA GLY A 199 28.96 -19.75 12.98
C GLY A 199 28.41 -18.37 13.35
N PHE A 200 29.10 -17.27 13.01
CA PHE A 200 28.61 -15.94 13.36
C PHE A 200 28.97 -14.90 12.30
N LEU A 201 28.00 -14.10 11.89
CA LEU A 201 28.21 -12.95 11.01
C LEU A 201 27.68 -11.67 11.67
N GLN A 202 28.55 -10.68 11.82
CA GLN A 202 28.17 -9.33 12.21
C GLN A 202 28.41 -8.36 11.06
N LEU A 203 27.35 -7.65 10.67
CA LEU A 203 27.38 -6.61 9.65
C LEU A 203 27.04 -5.26 10.28
N THR A 204 27.97 -4.31 10.23
CA THR A 204 27.77 -2.97 10.80
C THR A 204 28.15 -1.90 9.79
N ASN A 205 27.23 -1.05 9.32
CA ASN A 205 27.50 -0.05 8.28
C ASN A 205 28.20 -0.67 7.05
N SER A 206 27.65 -1.76 6.53
CA SER A 206 28.25 -2.54 5.44
C SER A 206 27.21 -3.06 4.45
N LEU A 207 27.67 -3.46 3.27
CA LEU A 207 26.88 -4.11 2.22
C LEU A 207 27.39 -5.55 2.03
N TRP A 208 26.48 -6.51 2.11
CA TRP A 208 26.73 -7.90 1.73
C TRP A 208 25.84 -8.32 0.55
N GLU A 209 26.45 -8.80 -0.52
CA GLU A 209 25.74 -9.45 -1.62
C GLU A 209 25.96 -10.97 -1.55
N PRO A 210 25.04 -11.74 -0.91
CA PRO A 210 25.15 -13.19 -0.85
C PRO A 210 25.11 -13.80 -2.25
N ARG A 211 25.91 -14.85 -2.47
CA ARG A 211 25.80 -15.70 -3.65
C ARG A 211 25.16 -17.02 -3.28
N TRP A 212 24.36 -17.55 -4.21
CA TRP A 212 23.75 -18.87 -4.09
C TRP A 212 23.00 -19.03 -2.76
N ASN A 213 23.00 -20.24 -2.19
CA ASN A 213 22.40 -20.49 -0.89
C ASN A 213 23.43 -20.22 0.20
N SER A 214 23.28 -19.09 0.89
CA SER A 214 24.12 -18.73 2.04
C SER A 214 23.51 -19.24 3.35
N ASN A 215 24.32 -19.81 4.22
CA ASN A 215 23.92 -20.30 5.54
C ASN A 215 24.80 -19.67 6.63
N ILE A 216 24.16 -19.28 7.73
CA ILE A 216 24.78 -18.71 8.93
C ILE A 216 24.04 -19.26 10.16
N ASP A 217 24.73 -19.50 11.26
CA ASP A 217 24.10 -19.82 12.54
C ASP A 217 23.61 -18.53 13.22
N TYR A 218 24.51 -17.63 13.60
CA TYR A 218 24.16 -16.35 14.25
C TYR A 218 24.37 -15.14 13.34
N LEU A 219 23.32 -14.32 13.13
CA LEU A 219 23.39 -13.10 12.32
C LEU A 219 23.04 -11.86 13.15
N VAL A 220 23.97 -10.90 13.22
CA VAL A 220 23.77 -9.61 13.87
C VAL A 220 23.96 -8.48 12.87
N THR A 221 23.00 -7.56 12.81
CA THR A 221 23.02 -6.48 11.81
C THR A 221 22.75 -5.12 12.43
N GLU A 222 23.56 -4.13 12.07
CA GLU A 222 23.41 -2.74 12.47
C GLU A 222 23.66 -1.82 11.28
N ASN A 223 22.60 -1.17 10.76
CA ASN A 223 22.68 -0.37 9.54
C ASN A 223 23.35 -1.12 8.36
N ALA A 224 23.09 -2.42 8.25
CA ALA A 224 23.62 -3.27 7.20
C ALA A 224 22.65 -3.35 6.00
N GLU A 225 23.18 -3.44 4.81
CA GLU A 225 22.45 -3.79 3.59
C GLU A 225 22.80 -5.22 3.17
N ILE A 226 21.79 -6.04 2.89
CA ILE A 226 21.95 -7.39 2.36
C ILE A 226 21.20 -7.46 1.04
N ARG A 227 21.91 -7.59 -0.08
CA ARG A 227 21.34 -7.40 -1.42
C ARG A 227 21.40 -8.68 -2.25
N PHE A 228 20.22 -9.22 -2.57
CA PHE A 228 20.03 -10.37 -3.44
C PHE A 228 19.91 -9.92 -4.89
N ASN A 229 20.91 -10.24 -5.69
CA ASN A 229 21.03 -9.92 -7.11
C ASN A 229 20.21 -10.85 -8.01
N THR A 230 20.01 -12.11 -7.62
CA THR A 230 19.41 -13.13 -8.50
C THR A 230 18.40 -14.02 -7.77
N LYS A 231 17.50 -14.64 -8.54
CA LYS A 231 16.52 -15.61 -8.02
C LYS A 231 17.14 -16.90 -7.47
N ASN A 232 18.42 -17.15 -7.72
CA ASN A 232 19.11 -18.35 -7.25
C ASN A 232 19.76 -18.15 -5.88
N GLU A 233 19.58 -16.96 -5.28
CA GLU A 233 20.14 -16.66 -3.97
C GLU A 233 19.11 -16.83 -2.87
N SER A 234 19.58 -17.26 -1.70
CA SER A 234 18.80 -17.34 -0.47
C SER A 234 19.70 -17.24 0.74
N LEU A 235 19.11 -16.90 1.88
CA LEU A 235 19.77 -16.87 3.18
C LEU A 235 19.02 -17.76 4.16
N LEU A 236 19.73 -18.69 4.78
CA LEU A 236 19.28 -19.49 5.92
C LEU A 236 20.05 -19.04 7.17
N VAL A 237 19.32 -18.64 8.21
CA VAL A 237 19.86 -18.37 9.54
C VAL A 237 19.36 -19.45 10.50
N GLU A 238 20.26 -20.33 10.94
CA GLU A 238 19.92 -21.52 11.74
C GLU A 238 19.75 -21.20 13.23
N GLY A 239 20.49 -20.21 13.71
CA GLY A 239 20.45 -19.70 15.08
C GLY A 239 19.75 -18.37 15.15
N TYR A 240 20.25 -17.49 16.01
CA TYR A 240 19.58 -16.24 16.36
C TYR A 240 19.87 -15.11 15.36
N TYR A 241 18.82 -14.34 15.02
CA TYR A 241 18.91 -13.11 14.24
C TYR A 241 18.58 -11.88 15.08
N ALA A 242 19.57 -11.01 15.29
CA ALA A 242 19.39 -9.66 15.83
C ALA A 242 19.35 -8.64 14.69
N GLY A 243 18.14 -8.18 14.38
CA GLY A 243 17.83 -7.51 13.13
C GLY A 243 17.78 -5.99 13.17
N GLY A 244 18.39 -5.39 12.15
CA GLY A 244 18.29 -3.98 11.76
C GLY A 244 18.68 -3.79 10.28
N ALA A 245 18.62 -4.88 9.49
CA ALA A 245 19.10 -4.89 8.12
C ALA A 245 18.07 -4.37 7.10
N ARG A 246 18.59 -3.87 5.99
CA ARG A 246 17.85 -3.58 4.76
C ARG A 246 18.10 -4.71 3.76
N PHE A 247 17.14 -5.62 3.61
CA PHE A 247 17.17 -6.68 2.62
C PHE A 247 16.67 -6.15 1.27
N ARG A 248 17.56 -6.09 0.29
CA ARG A 248 17.27 -5.60 -1.06
C ARG A 248 17.15 -6.76 -2.04
N PHE A 249 16.17 -6.70 -2.92
CA PHE A 249 15.96 -7.65 -3.99
C PHE A 249 16.07 -6.93 -5.33
N ALA A 250 17.12 -7.23 -6.09
CA ALA A 250 17.41 -6.63 -7.38
C ALA A 250 16.82 -7.40 -8.57
N TYR A 251 16.17 -8.54 -8.31
CA TYR A 251 15.46 -9.35 -9.30
C TYR A 251 13.95 -9.29 -9.10
N ASP A 252 13.19 -9.71 -10.11
CA ASP A 252 11.74 -9.79 -10.02
C ASP A 252 11.32 -11.05 -9.26
N LEU A 253 10.66 -10.89 -8.12
CA LEU A 253 10.24 -12.00 -7.26
C LEU A 253 9.30 -12.99 -7.95
N LYS A 254 8.58 -12.58 -9.00
CA LYS A 254 7.68 -13.49 -9.74
C LYS A 254 8.43 -14.67 -10.36
N ASP A 255 9.75 -14.55 -10.51
CA ASP A 255 10.60 -15.61 -11.06
C ASP A 255 10.91 -16.71 -10.03
N LYS A 256 10.58 -16.50 -8.74
CA LYS A 256 10.62 -17.52 -7.70
C LYS A 256 9.23 -18.13 -7.50
N ALA A 257 9.21 -19.42 -7.17
CA ALA A 257 7.96 -20.06 -6.77
C ALA A 257 7.43 -19.39 -5.48
N PRO A 258 6.11 -19.12 -5.37
CA PRO A 258 5.52 -18.38 -4.25
C PRO A 258 5.82 -18.98 -2.86
N GLU A 259 5.99 -20.30 -2.80
CA GLU A 259 6.25 -21.06 -1.57
C GLU A 259 7.75 -21.18 -1.24
N THR A 260 8.64 -20.63 -2.08
CA THR A 260 10.09 -20.72 -1.87
C THR A 260 10.61 -19.43 -1.25
N PRO A 261 10.82 -19.39 0.08
CA PRO A 261 11.31 -18.19 0.76
C PRO A 261 12.71 -17.81 0.27
N VAL A 262 13.02 -16.52 0.28
CA VAL A 262 14.39 -16.05 0.06
C VAL A 262 15.17 -16.02 1.37
N LEU A 263 14.47 -15.68 2.46
CA LEU A 263 15.02 -15.61 3.80
C LEU A 263 14.37 -16.69 4.66
N THR A 264 15.16 -17.54 5.30
CA THR A 264 14.68 -18.54 6.25
C THR A 264 15.38 -18.35 7.58
N PHE A 265 14.61 -18.23 8.65
CA PHE A 265 15.10 -18.11 10.02
C PHE A 265 14.53 -19.26 10.86
N GLU A 266 15.41 -20.10 11.39
CA GLU A 266 15.00 -21.29 12.15
C GLU A 266 14.63 -20.96 13.60
N GLN A 267 15.22 -19.90 14.18
CA GLN A 267 14.98 -19.48 15.57
C GLN A 267 14.31 -18.11 15.67
N ASN A 268 14.27 -17.58 16.90
CA ASN A 268 13.63 -16.32 17.22
C ASN A 268 14.35 -15.13 16.58
N ILE A 269 13.55 -14.16 16.13
CA ILE A 269 13.99 -12.91 15.51
C ILE A 269 13.69 -11.75 16.43
N THR A 270 14.66 -10.86 16.60
CA THR A 270 14.47 -9.58 17.30
C THR A 270 14.78 -8.39 16.39
N GLY A 271 14.25 -7.22 16.75
CA GLY A 271 14.48 -5.98 16.02
C GLY A 271 13.55 -5.79 14.82
N THR A 272 13.89 -4.88 13.92
CA THR A 272 13.05 -4.52 12.77
C THR A 272 13.91 -4.39 11.51
N SER A 273 13.56 -5.15 10.49
CA SER A 273 14.26 -5.18 9.21
C SER A 273 13.36 -4.70 8.07
N ASP A 274 13.99 -4.08 7.08
CA ASP A 274 13.31 -3.53 5.92
C ASP A 274 13.48 -4.45 4.70
N ILE A 275 12.39 -4.70 3.98
CA ILE A 275 12.35 -5.42 2.71
C ILE A 275 12.21 -4.39 1.58
N ILE A 276 13.12 -4.41 0.59
CA ILE A 276 13.18 -3.42 -0.50
C ILE A 276 13.23 -4.14 -1.85
N PHE A 277 12.30 -3.85 -2.75
CA PHE A 277 12.38 -4.25 -4.16
C PHE A 277 12.99 -3.10 -4.96
N GLU A 278 14.14 -3.33 -5.60
CA GLU A 278 14.89 -2.26 -6.28
C GLU A 278 14.26 -1.87 -7.63
N ASN A 279 13.61 -2.82 -8.30
CA ASN A 279 13.00 -2.60 -9.59
C ASN A 279 11.49 -2.31 -9.43
N PRO A 280 10.92 -1.47 -10.32
CA PRO A 280 9.47 -1.33 -10.43
C PRO A 280 8.82 -2.70 -10.70
N ILE A 281 7.74 -3.00 -9.97
CA ILE A 281 6.97 -4.22 -10.15
C ILE A 281 5.76 -3.86 -11.02
N ASP A 282 5.78 -4.31 -12.27
CA ASP A 282 4.72 -4.01 -13.23
C ASP A 282 3.42 -4.78 -12.95
N ASP A 283 3.54 -6.03 -12.49
CA ASP A 283 2.40 -6.88 -12.12
C ASP A 283 2.43 -7.20 -10.62
N LEU A 284 1.84 -6.32 -9.80
CA LEU A 284 1.72 -6.57 -8.37
C LEU A 284 0.86 -7.81 -8.06
N LYS A 285 -0.04 -8.23 -8.97
CA LYS A 285 -0.92 -9.38 -8.73
C LYS A 285 -0.14 -10.68 -8.68
N SER A 286 0.89 -10.80 -9.51
CA SER A 286 1.73 -12.00 -9.52
C SER A 286 2.42 -12.22 -8.18
N LEU A 287 2.62 -11.16 -7.38
CA LEU A 287 3.27 -11.25 -6.09
C LEU A 287 2.30 -11.53 -4.93
N ASP A 288 0.99 -11.62 -5.13
CA ASP A 288 0.10 -11.89 -3.98
C ASP A 288 0.40 -13.26 -3.36
N GLY A 289 0.54 -13.29 -2.03
CA GLY A 289 0.78 -14.52 -1.28
C GLY A 289 2.17 -15.13 -1.40
N HIS A 290 3.17 -14.47 -1.97
CA HIS A 290 4.55 -14.96 -1.98
C HIS A 290 5.15 -14.92 -0.57
N GLN A 291 5.76 -16.03 -0.14
CA GLN A 291 6.55 -16.08 1.09
C GLN A 291 7.91 -15.44 0.85
N ILE A 292 8.18 -14.31 1.49
CA ILE A 292 9.49 -13.64 1.39
C ILE A 292 10.40 -14.14 2.49
N VAL A 293 9.85 -14.24 3.70
CA VAL A 293 10.54 -14.63 4.91
C VAL A 293 9.81 -15.81 5.53
N LYS A 294 10.53 -16.90 5.73
CA LYS A 294 10.09 -18.03 6.56
C LYS A 294 10.69 -17.89 7.95
N VAL A 295 9.86 -18.08 8.98
CA VAL A 295 10.28 -18.06 10.38
C VAL A 295 9.71 -19.29 11.08
N ASN A 296 10.57 -20.17 11.56
CA ASN A 296 10.15 -21.35 12.32
C ASN A 296 10.10 -21.08 13.84
N GLY A 297 10.88 -20.10 14.32
CA GLY A 297 10.82 -19.59 15.69
C GLY A 297 9.75 -18.50 15.89
N THR A 298 9.96 -17.62 16.87
CA THR A 298 9.08 -16.46 17.11
C THR A 298 9.62 -15.19 16.45
N ALA A 299 8.72 -14.33 15.96
CA ALA A 299 9.07 -13.03 15.43
C ALA A 299 8.11 -11.95 15.93
N ASP A 300 8.66 -10.80 16.30
CA ASP A 300 7.88 -9.61 16.61
C ASP A 300 6.93 -9.23 15.47
N LYS A 301 5.80 -8.61 15.79
CA LYS A 301 4.78 -8.22 14.81
C LYS A 301 5.33 -7.39 13.64
N ASN A 302 6.33 -6.57 13.94
CA ASN A 302 6.97 -5.66 12.99
C ASN A 302 8.42 -6.07 12.69
N ALA A 303 8.79 -7.34 12.89
CA ALA A 303 10.14 -7.84 12.63
C ALA A 303 10.59 -7.57 11.19
N PHE A 304 9.65 -7.60 10.24
CA PHE A 304 9.85 -7.21 8.85
C PHE A 304 8.75 -6.28 8.36
N ARG A 305 9.15 -5.30 7.55
CA ARG A 305 8.23 -4.40 6.84
C ARG A 305 8.75 -4.08 5.45
N LEU A 306 7.86 -3.74 4.52
CA LEU A 306 8.26 -3.18 3.24
C LEU A 306 8.79 -1.76 3.46
N SER A 307 9.97 -1.48 2.91
CA SER A 307 10.52 -0.14 2.85
C SER A 307 10.22 0.46 1.48
N GLY A 308 9.50 1.58 1.51
CA GLY A 308 8.88 2.18 0.34
C GLY A 308 7.47 1.66 0.07
N LYS A 309 6.84 2.24 -0.96
CA LYS A 309 5.47 1.94 -1.36
C LYS A 309 5.51 1.24 -2.71
N TYR A 310 4.78 0.14 -2.80
CA TYR A 310 4.66 -0.62 -4.04
C TYR A 310 3.20 -0.58 -4.47
N ARG A 311 2.90 0.37 -5.37
CA ARG A 311 1.55 0.66 -5.85
C ARG A 311 1.52 0.61 -7.36
N LYS A 312 0.46 0.04 -7.91
CA LYS A 312 0.22 -0.03 -9.35
C LYS A 312 -1.26 -0.16 -9.62
N GLY A 313 -1.79 0.72 -10.47
CA GLY A 313 -3.22 0.77 -10.76
C GLY A 313 -4.05 0.91 -9.48
N ILE A 314 -4.98 -0.02 -9.26
CA ILE A 314 -5.84 -0.05 -8.08
C ILE A 314 -5.22 -0.75 -6.87
N TYR A 315 -4.00 -1.28 -6.97
CA TYR A 315 -3.41 -2.14 -5.94
C TYR A 315 -2.24 -1.49 -5.19
N THR A 316 -2.08 -1.91 -3.95
CA THR A 316 -0.91 -1.69 -3.11
C THR A 316 -0.44 -3.02 -2.56
N LEU A 317 0.87 -3.20 -2.46
CA LEU A 317 1.49 -4.36 -1.82
C LEU A 317 1.78 -4.04 -0.36
N SER A 318 1.51 -4.99 0.53
CA SER A 318 1.90 -4.95 1.93
C SER A 318 2.56 -6.27 2.35
N LEU A 319 3.16 -6.30 3.54
CA LEU A 319 3.68 -7.52 4.15
C LEU A 319 2.69 -7.97 5.24
N GLN A 320 2.23 -9.22 5.16
CA GLN A 320 1.36 -9.84 6.13
C GLN A 320 2.13 -10.92 6.90
N GLN A 321 2.17 -10.79 8.23
CA GLN A 321 2.65 -11.87 9.10
C GLN A 321 1.61 -13.00 9.17
N ARG A 322 2.07 -14.22 8.96
CA ARG A 322 1.34 -15.49 9.13
C ARG A 322 2.16 -16.40 10.07
N LEU A 323 1.61 -17.55 10.43
CA LEU A 323 2.27 -18.50 11.35
C LEU A 323 3.67 -18.92 10.86
N GLU A 324 3.84 -19.10 9.55
CA GLU A 324 5.07 -19.60 8.92
C GLU A 324 6.03 -18.47 8.47
N GLY A 325 5.75 -17.21 8.83
CA GLY A 325 6.59 -16.05 8.50
C GLY A 325 5.84 -14.92 7.80
N PHE A 326 6.50 -14.23 6.87
CA PHE A 326 5.99 -13.00 6.25
C PHE A 326 5.75 -13.18 4.76
N PHE A 327 4.53 -12.87 4.35
CA PHE A 327 4.03 -13.04 3.00
C PHE A 327 3.65 -11.69 2.41
N THR A 328 3.87 -11.50 1.12
CA THR A 328 3.28 -10.39 0.42
C THR A 328 1.75 -10.52 0.39
N LYS A 329 1.07 -9.40 0.52
CA LYS A 329 -0.39 -9.31 0.44
C LYS A 329 -0.77 -8.15 -0.45
N LEU A 330 -1.55 -8.46 -1.48
CA LEU A 330 -2.14 -7.48 -2.35
C LEU A 330 -3.42 -6.91 -1.71
N GLN A 331 -3.55 -5.59 -1.73
CA GLN A 331 -4.76 -4.91 -1.26
C GLN A 331 -5.19 -3.84 -2.26
N GLU A 332 -6.50 -3.67 -2.45
CA GLU A 332 -7.00 -2.52 -3.20
C GLU A 332 -6.76 -1.22 -2.42
N ARG A 333 -6.29 -0.18 -3.10
CA ARG A 333 -6.03 1.14 -2.51
C ARG A 333 -7.30 1.73 -1.91
N ASP A 334 -7.19 2.38 -0.77
CA ASP A 334 -8.34 2.92 -0.03
C ASP A 334 -8.89 4.24 -0.60
N ASP A 335 -8.05 4.99 -1.31
CA ASP A 335 -8.42 6.22 -2.01
C ASP A 335 -9.45 6.01 -3.14
N ILE A 336 -9.54 4.79 -3.70
CA ILE A 336 -10.58 4.38 -4.66
C ILE A 336 -11.98 4.72 -4.17
N ALA A 337 -12.26 4.48 -2.88
CA ALA A 337 -13.56 4.78 -2.31
C ALA A 337 -13.86 6.29 -2.37
N ILE A 338 -12.86 7.10 -2.00
CA ILE A 338 -12.96 8.57 -2.01
C ILE A 338 -13.17 9.10 -3.43
N TYR A 339 -12.41 8.60 -4.42
CA TYR A 339 -12.58 8.99 -5.82
C TYR A 339 -14.00 8.73 -6.29
N ALA A 340 -14.54 7.54 -6.01
CA ALA A 340 -15.88 7.14 -6.43
C ALA A 340 -16.99 8.05 -5.86
N GLN A 341 -16.95 8.35 -4.56
CA GLN A 341 -17.97 9.21 -3.93
C GLN A 341 -17.83 10.67 -4.35
N GLN A 342 -16.60 11.17 -4.49
CA GLN A 342 -16.39 12.54 -4.97
C GLN A 342 -16.81 12.70 -6.44
N ALA A 343 -16.74 11.66 -7.27
CA ALA A 343 -17.30 11.67 -8.62
C ALA A 343 -18.83 11.87 -8.63
N GLN A 344 -19.56 11.16 -7.75
CA GLN A 344 -21.00 11.37 -7.57
C GLN A 344 -21.30 12.77 -7.03
N ALA A 345 -20.57 13.20 -6.01
CA ALA A 345 -20.78 14.48 -5.36
C ALA A 345 -20.55 15.65 -6.32
N ALA A 346 -19.47 15.62 -7.10
CA ALA A 346 -19.16 16.64 -8.09
C ALA A 346 -20.27 16.82 -9.14
N ASN A 347 -21.11 15.80 -9.36
CA ASN A 347 -22.24 15.89 -10.28
C ASN A 347 -23.57 16.26 -9.60
N THR A 348 -23.71 16.04 -8.28
CA THR A 348 -25.02 16.13 -7.59
C THR A 348 -25.09 17.19 -6.50
N LEU A 349 -23.97 17.78 -6.06
CA LEU A 349 -23.94 18.77 -4.97
C LEU A 349 -24.77 20.02 -5.26
N PHE A 350 -24.75 20.49 -6.50
CA PHE A 350 -25.50 21.67 -6.94
C PHE A 350 -26.82 21.31 -7.64
N ALA A 351 -27.33 20.09 -7.46
CA ALA A 351 -28.61 19.70 -8.03
C ALA A 351 -29.73 20.61 -7.52
N LEU A 352 -30.53 21.13 -8.44
CA LEU A 352 -31.60 22.08 -8.18
C LEU A 352 -32.93 21.55 -8.72
N ARG A 353 -34.01 21.86 -8.01
CA ARG A 353 -35.39 21.59 -8.38
C ARG A 353 -36.19 22.87 -8.32
N LEU A 354 -37.35 22.88 -8.98
CA LEU A 354 -38.24 24.03 -8.89
C LEU A 354 -38.58 24.38 -7.42
N ASN A 355 -38.98 23.37 -6.63
CA ASN A 355 -39.39 23.59 -5.24
C ASN A 355 -38.24 24.00 -4.30
N ASP A 356 -36.98 23.86 -4.72
CA ASP A 356 -35.81 24.33 -3.96
C ASP A 356 -35.56 25.84 -4.17
N LYS A 357 -35.95 26.39 -5.32
CA LYS A 357 -35.79 27.82 -5.66
C LYS A 357 -37.05 28.65 -5.40
N ASN A 358 -38.23 28.06 -5.67
CA ASN A 358 -39.51 28.74 -5.56
C ASN A 358 -40.63 27.72 -5.27
N SER A 359 -41.22 27.79 -4.08
CA SER A 359 -42.24 26.82 -3.64
C SER A 359 -43.68 27.17 -4.03
N ASP A 360 -43.92 28.40 -4.52
CA ASP A 360 -45.26 28.95 -4.78
C ASP A 360 -45.27 29.79 -6.06
N ILE A 361 -44.92 29.16 -7.19
CA ILE A 361 -44.93 29.79 -8.51
C ILE A 361 -46.36 30.10 -9.01
N PHE A 362 -47.40 29.45 -8.49
CA PHE A 362 -48.76 29.55 -9.01
C PHE A 362 -49.57 30.74 -8.43
N ASP A 363 -48.95 31.56 -7.58
CA ASP A 363 -49.57 32.79 -7.09
C ASP A 363 -49.62 33.86 -8.19
N ARG A 364 -50.80 34.42 -8.42
CA ARG A 364 -51.10 35.39 -9.50
C ARG A 364 -50.74 36.84 -9.15
N THR A 365 -50.16 37.11 -7.98
CA THR A 365 -50.04 38.47 -7.44
C THR A 365 -48.90 39.30 -8.08
N LEU A 366 -49.17 39.91 -9.25
CA LEU A 366 -48.30 40.78 -10.07
C LEU A 366 -47.01 40.11 -10.60
N PRO A 367 -46.43 40.58 -11.73
CA PRO A 367 -45.12 40.12 -12.17
C PRO A 367 -44.07 40.52 -11.12
N ARG A 368 -43.46 39.53 -10.48
CA ARG A 368 -42.40 39.76 -9.48
C ARG A 368 -41.09 39.20 -9.93
N LYS A 369 -40.01 39.86 -9.50
CA LYS A 369 -38.68 39.27 -9.55
C LYS A 369 -38.40 38.61 -8.21
N GLY A 370 -37.94 37.38 -8.26
CA GLY A 370 -37.51 36.61 -7.10
C GLY A 370 -35.99 36.64 -6.92
N LEU A 371 -35.54 36.83 -5.68
CA LEU A 371 -34.20 36.45 -5.21
C LEU A 371 -34.37 35.24 -4.27
N TRP A 372 -33.51 34.25 -4.41
CA TRP A 372 -33.51 33.08 -3.52
C TRP A 372 -32.10 32.78 -3.01
N LEU A 373 -32.05 32.24 -1.79
CA LEU A 373 -30.86 31.75 -1.11
C LEU A 373 -31.19 30.37 -0.55
N ARG A 374 -30.31 29.40 -0.79
CA ARG A 374 -30.43 28.01 -0.35
C ARG A 374 -29.18 27.59 0.39
N VAL A 375 -29.35 27.09 1.60
CA VAL A 375 -28.27 26.47 2.39
C VAL A 375 -28.58 24.99 2.55
N ILE A 376 -27.61 24.14 2.26
CA ILE A 376 -27.73 22.69 2.37
C ILE A 376 -26.72 22.13 3.38
N ASP A 377 -27.14 21.13 4.11
CA ASP A 377 -26.32 20.32 5.00
C ASP A 377 -26.75 18.86 4.86
N GLY A 378 -25.82 17.93 4.70
CA GLY A 378 -26.18 16.54 4.52
C GLY A 378 -25.08 15.56 4.82
N HIS A 379 -25.51 14.33 5.04
CA HIS A 379 -24.66 13.19 5.35
C HIS A 379 -25.05 12.01 4.46
N SER A 380 -24.06 11.23 4.03
CA SER A 380 -24.26 10.06 3.17
C SER A 380 -23.31 8.93 3.52
N SER A 381 -23.83 7.71 3.50
CA SER A 381 -23.08 6.47 3.66
C SER A 381 -23.23 5.62 2.40
N GLN A 382 -22.11 5.10 1.87
CA GLN A 382 -22.06 4.44 0.57
C GLN A 382 -21.09 3.27 0.55
N TRP A 383 -21.46 2.17 -0.12
CA TRP A 383 -20.55 1.06 -0.37
C TRP A 383 -20.00 1.11 -1.79
N VAL A 384 -18.69 0.89 -1.89
CA VAL A 384 -17.94 0.82 -3.15
C VAL A 384 -17.56 -0.63 -3.39
N GLN A 385 -17.66 -1.09 -4.63
CA GLN A 385 -17.23 -2.43 -5.01
C GLN A 385 -15.79 -2.69 -4.57
N GLY A 386 -15.51 -3.88 -4.04
CA GLY A 386 -14.17 -4.26 -3.56
C GLY A 386 -13.83 -3.78 -2.14
N LYS A 387 -14.72 -3.01 -1.48
CA LYS A 387 -14.52 -2.50 -0.11
C LYS A 387 -15.43 -3.17 0.91
N THR A 388 -14.88 -3.43 2.09
CA THR A 388 -15.53 -4.15 3.21
C THR A 388 -16.31 -3.24 4.16
N ALA A 389 -16.03 -1.93 4.14
CA ALA A 389 -16.70 -0.92 4.97
C ALA A 389 -17.43 0.15 4.15
N PRO A 390 -18.45 0.82 4.71
CA PRO A 390 -19.04 1.99 4.09
C PRO A 390 -18.10 3.19 4.14
N LEU A 391 -18.20 4.01 3.11
CA LEU A 391 -17.60 5.32 3.04
C LEU A 391 -18.58 6.38 3.52
N GLU A 392 -18.14 7.16 4.51
CA GLU A 392 -18.94 8.24 5.08
C GLU A 392 -18.63 9.58 4.40
N GLY A 393 -19.68 10.34 4.11
CA GLY A 393 -19.62 11.63 3.43
C GLY A 393 -20.43 12.67 4.19
N TYR A 394 -19.89 13.88 4.32
CA TYR A 394 -20.58 15.04 4.87
C TYR A 394 -20.44 16.21 3.90
N ARG A 395 -21.57 16.82 3.53
CA ARG A 395 -21.63 17.90 2.56
C ARG A 395 -22.34 19.12 3.12
N LYS A 396 -21.86 20.28 2.70
CA LYS A 396 -22.50 21.57 2.98
C LYS A 396 -22.37 22.48 1.77
N GLY A 397 -23.31 23.38 1.59
CA GLY A 397 -23.27 24.29 0.46
C GLY A 397 -24.23 25.46 0.59
N VAL A 398 -23.94 26.48 -0.19
CA VAL A 398 -24.77 27.67 -0.33
C VAL A 398 -24.95 27.93 -1.82
N GLN A 399 -26.19 28.10 -2.24
CA GLN A 399 -26.58 28.51 -3.59
C GLN A 399 -27.44 29.77 -3.48
N LEU A 400 -27.32 30.65 -4.45
CA LEU A 400 -28.16 31.82 -4.57
C LEU A 400 -28.46 32.08 -6.04
N GLY A 401 -29.59 32.72 -6.29
CA GLY A 401 -29.97 33.11 -7.63
C GLY A 401 -31.06 34.16 -7.64
N GLY A 402 -31.24 34.77 -8.79
CA GLY A 402 -32.20 35.85 -8.96
C GLY A 402 -32.72 35.93 -10.39
N GLU A 403 -33.99 36.31 -10.51
CA GLU A 403 -34.63 36.52 -11.79
C GLU A 403 -34.21 37.86 -12.39
N VAL A 404 -33.68 37.82 -13.61
CA VAL A 404 -33.27 39.02 -14.34
C VAL A 404 -34.38 39.51 -15.26
N PHE A 405 -35.18 38.59 -15.78
CA PHE A 405 -36.30 38.83 -16.68
C PHE A 405 -37.52 38.02 -16.24
N THR A 406 -38.68 38.68 -16.21
CA THR A 406 -39.97 38.04 -15.94
C THR A 406 -41.01 38.63 -16.90
N TRP A 407 -41.76 37.76 -17.55
CA TRP A 407 -42.91 38.08 -18.38
C TRP A 407 -44.13 37.35 -17.84
N GLN A 408 -45.27 38.03 -17.74
CA GLN A 408 -46.50 37.45 -17.22
C GLN A 408 -47.70 37.98 -18.02
N ASN A 409 -48.65 37.09 -18.31
CA ASN A 409 -49.98 37.43 -18.80
C ASN A 409 -51.05 36.77 -17.90
N GLU A 410 -52.33 36.82 -18.30
CA GLU A 410 -53.45 36.30 -17.49
C GLU A 410 -53.37 34.78 -17.23
N SER A 411 -52.70 34.02 -18.11
CA SER A 411 -52.70 32.56 -18.06
C SER A 411 -51.31 31.94 -17.86
N ASN A 412 -50.23 32.69 -17.99
CA ASN A 412 -48.87 32.18 -18.00
C ASN A 412 -47.87 33.19 -17.42
N GLN A 413 -46.79 32.65 -16.86
CA GLN A 413 -45.61 33.43 -16.49
C GLN A 413 -44.35 32.69 -16.93
N PHE A 414 -43.37 33.45 -17.37
CA PHE A 414 -42.05 33.00 -17.76
C PHE A 414 -41.00 33.84 -17.06
N SER A 415 -40.01 33.21 -16.42
CA SER A 415 -38.89 33.89 -15.79
C SER A 415 -37.56 33.30 -16.21
N VAL A 416 -36.56 34.16 -16.35
CA VAL A 416 -35.15 33.79 -16.60
C VAL A 416 -34.31 34.39 -15.50
N GLY A 417 -33.40 33.59 -14.95
CA GLY A 417 -32.53 34.01 -13.87
C GLY A 417 -31.12 33.48 -13.97
N LEU A 418 -30.27 34.06 -13.14
CA LEU A 418 -28.88 33.65 -12.94
C LEU A 418 -28.74 33.00 -11.57
N MET A 419 -27.82 32.05 -11.46
CA MET A 419 -27.53 31.38 -10.21
C MET A 419 -26.06 31.08 -10.04
N GLY A 420 -25.63 30.96 -8.79
CA GLY A 420 -24.29 30.54 -8.45
C GLY A 420 -24.24 29.95 -7.05
N GLY A 421 -23.13 29.30 -6.72
CA GLY A 421 -22.98 28.71 -5.40
C GLY A 421 -21.61 28.16 -5.13
N GLN A 422 -21.40 27.83 -3.85
CA GLN A 422 -20.25 27.11 -3.37
C GLN A 422 -20.68 25.90 -2.54
N ALA A 423 -19.92 24.81 -2.63
CA ALA A 423 -20.18 23.61 -1.85
C ALA A 423 -18.87 22.93 -1.44
N GLU A 424 -18.89 22.26 -0.29
CA GLU A 424 -17.80 21.44 0.21
C GLU A 424 -18.33 20.05 0.54
N GLN A 425 -17.51 19.03 0.28
CA GLN A 425 -17.74 17.68 0.80
C GLN A 425 -16.48 17.15 1.47
N ARG A 426 -16.67 16.55 2.64
CA ARG A 426 -15.67 15.74 3.34
C ARG A 426 -16.06 14.28 3.24
N SER A 427 -15.07 13.43 3.00
CA SER A 427 -15.22 11.99 2.84
C SER A 427 -14.26 11.29 3.80
N THR A 428 -14.71 10.21 4.44
CA THR A 428 -13.92 9.44 5.40
C THR A 428 -14.13 7.96 5.15
N PHE A 429 -13.05 7.23 4.89
CA PHE A 429 -13.01 5.79 4.77
C PHE A 429 -12.07 5.22 5.83
N ARG A 430 -12.58 4.29 6.66
CA ARG A 430 -11.76 3.52 7.59
C ARG A 430 -11.74 2.08 7.12
N ASN A 431 -10.55 1.57 6.84
CA ASN A 431 -10.36 0.19 6.40
C ASN A 431 -10.30 -0.73 7.64
N PRO A 432 -11.26 -1.64 7.84
CA PRO A 432 -11.27 -2.51 9.01
C PRO A 432 -10.14 -3.55 8.98
N ASP A 433 -9.58 -3.85 7.81
CA ASP A 433 -8.57 -4.89 7.64
C ASP A 433 -7.15 -4.40 7.97
N THR A 434 -6.91 -3.09 7.86
CA THR A 434 -5.60 -2.46 8.13
C THR A 434 -5.63 -1.40 9.22
N ASP A 435 -6.82 -0.97 9.66
CA ASP A 435 -7.06 0.20 10.52
C ASP A 435 -6.67 1.54 9.88
N ASN A 436 -6.38 1.55 8.58
CA ASN A 436 -5.98 2.75 7.85
C ASN A 436 -7.13 3.75 7.71
N LEU A 437 -6.81 5.03 7.88
CA LEU A 437 -7.74 6.14 7.71
C LEU A 437 -7.43 6.92 6.43
N THR A 438 -8.37 6.92 5.48
CA THR A 438 -8.30 7.75 4.29
C THR A 438 -9.36 8.85 4.34
N THR A 439 -8.94 10.09 4.07
CA THR A 439 -9.83 11.27 4.10
C THR A 439 -9.82 11.99 2.76
N GLY A 440 -10.96 12.59 2.40
CA GLY A 440 -11.12 13.40 1.20
C GLY A 440 -11.77 14.73 1.52
N ASN A 441 -11.30 15.80 0.87
CA ASN A 441 -11.93 17.10 0.86
C ASN A 441 -12.14 17.56 -0.59
N MET A 442 -13.35 17.97 -0.92
CA MET A 442 -13.73 18.50 -2.21
C MET A 442 -14.39 19.87 -2.04
N LYS A 443 -13.92 20.89 -2.75
CA LYS A 443 -14.50 22.23 -2.76
C LYS A 443 -14.90 22.64 -4.17
N GLY A 444 -16.14 23.05 -4.34
CA GLY A 444 -16.74 23.38 -5.64
C GLY A 444 -17.28 24.80 -5.70
N LEU A 445 -17.19 25.37 -6.90
CA LEU A 445 -17.91 26.57 -7.31
C LEU A 445 -18.73 26.26 -8.55
N GLY A 446 -19.93 26.82 -8.62
CA GLY A 446 -20.82 26.69 -9.77
C GLY A 446 -21.46 28.04 -10.14
N ALA A 447 -21.70 28.23 -11.43
CA ALA A 447 -22.44 29.36 -11.97
C ALA A 447 -23.28 28.90 -13.17
N GLY A 448 -24.49 29.44 -13.30
CA GLY A 448 -25.43 28.98 -14.30
C GLY A 448 -26.63 29.91 -14.51
N VAL A 449 -27.52 29.43 -15.37
CA VAL A 449 -28.75 30.11 -15.76
C VAL A 449 -29.92 29.15 -15.57
N TYR A 450 -31.10 29.71 -15.33
CA TYR A 450 -32.33 28.93 -15.27
C TYR A 450 -33.48 29.68 -15.94
N ALA A 451 -34.47 28.92 -16.42
CA ALA A 451 -35.70 29.44 -16.99
C ALA A 451 -36.88 28.63 -16.47
N THR A 452 -37.92 29.32 -16.02
CA THR A 452 -39.16 28.73 -15.50
C THR A 452 -40.33 29.21 -16.33
N TRP A 453 -41.18 28.30 -16.76
CA TRP A 453 -42.48 28.60 -17.32
C TRP A 453 -43.56 27.92 -16.49
N HIS A 454 -44.68 28.58 -16.25
CA HIS A 454 -45.83 27.97 -15.59
C HIS A 454 -47.15 28.62 -15.97
N GLN A 455 -48.20 27.83 -15.86
CA GLN A 455 -49.57 28.28 -16.06
C GLN A 455 -50.13 28.89 -14.78
N LEU A 456 -50.87 29.98 -14.95
CA LEU A 456 -51.60 30.67 -13.90
C LEU A 456 -53.09 30.40 -14.08
N GLN A 457 -53.63 29.40 -13.38
CA GLN A 457 -55.07 29.10 -13.38
C GLN A 457 -55.73 29.47 -12.04
N ASP A 458 -57.06 29.39 -12.00
CA ASP A 458 -57.81 29.61 -10.77
C ASP A 458 -57.37 28.64 -9.68
N LYS A 459 -57.45 29.11 -8.43
CA LYS A 459 -57.07 28.32 -7.25
C LYS A 459 -55.63 27.78 -7.29
N GLN A 460 -54.72 28.47 -7.97
CA GLN A 460 -53.28 28.14 -8.02
C GLN A 460 -52.99 26.76 -8.65
N THR A 461 -53.82 26.31 -9.59
CA THR A 461 -53.53 25.12 -10.41
C THR A 461 -52.72 25.48 -11.66
N GLY A 462 -52.03 24.50 -12.24
CA GLY A 462 -51.36 24.68 -13.53
C GLY A 462 -50.17 23.77 -13.76
N ALA A 463 -49.79 23.65 -15.03
CA ALA A 463 -48.55 23.00 -15.44
C ALA A 463 -47.34 23.91 -15.20
N TYR A 464 -46.16 23.32 -15.04
CA TYR A 464 -44.90 24.04 -15.06
C TYR A 464 -43.82 23.26 -15.82
N VAL A 465 -42.85 24.02 -16.33
CA VAL A 465 -41.58 23.52 -16.87
C VAL A 465 -40.47 24.39 -16.28
N ASP A 466 -39.51 23.74 -15.64
CA ASP A 466 -38.30 24.37 -15.12
C ASP A 466 -37.07 23.80 -15.84
N SER A 467 -36.12 24.65 -16.18
CA SER A 467 -34.89 24.25 -16.82
C SER A 467 -33.71 25.03 -16.28
N TRP A 468 -32.56 24.38 -16.15
CA TRP A 468 -31.34 25.03 -15.71
C TRP A 468 -30.10 24.40 -16.32
N ALA A 469 -29.05 25.20 -16.47
CA ALA A 469 -27.73 24.74 -16.88
C ALA A 469 -26.66 25.50 -16.10
N GLN A 470 -25.66 24.78 -15.61
CA GLN A 470 -24.56 25.38 -14.85
C GLN A 470 -23.23 24.71 -15.15
N TYR A 471 -22.19 25.54 -15.21
CA TYR A 471 -20.81 25.09 -15.22
C TYR A 471 -20.30 25.01 -13.79
N GLN A 472 -19.57 23.93 -13.49
CA GLN A 472 -19.05 23.65 -12.16
C GLN A 472 -17.57 23.28 -12.24
N ARG A 473 -16.81 23.70 -11.23
CA ARG A 473 -15.40 23.33 -11.05
C ARG A 473 -15.13 22.96 -9.61
N PHE A 474 -14.50 21.82 -9.39
CA PHE A 474 -14.14 21.30 -8.08
C PHE A 474 -12.62 21.12 -7.97
N ARG A 475 -12.10 21.42 -6.77
CA ARG A 475 -10.76 21.06 -6.33
C ARG A 475 -10.88 19.93 -5.32
N HIS A 476 -10.09 18.88 -5.54
CA HIS A 476 -10.09 17.68 -4.72
C HIS A 476 -8.74 17.57 -4.00
N ARG A 477 -8.80 17.12 -2.75
CA ARG A 477 -7.63 16.77 -1.93
C ARG A 477 -7.93 15.48 -1.21
N ILE A 478 -7.15 14.44 -1.45
CA ILE A 478 -7.29 13.14 -0.78
C ILE A 478 -6.04 12.94 0.06
N ASN A 479 -6.20 12.67 1.35
CA ASN A 479 -5.10 12.31 2.22
C ASN A 479 -5.23 10.84 2.59
N THR A 480 -4.18 10.10 2.29
CA THR A 480 -3.95 8.72 2.74
C THR A 480 -2.80 8.73 3.75
N GLU A 481 -2.53 7.62 4.42
CA GLU A 481 -1.31 7.47 5.24
C GLU A 481 -0.05 7.76 4.43
N ASP A 482 -0.14 7.50 3.13
CA ASP A 482 0.96 7.60 2.20
C ASP A 482 1.14 9.00 1.60
N GLY A 483 0.27 9.96 1.91
CA GLY A 483 0.43 11.33 1.43
C GLY A 483 -0.85 11.92 0.85
N THR A 484 -0.68 13.08 0.20
CA THR A 484 -1.78 13.90 -0.28
C THR A 484 -1.84 13.96 -1.80
N GLU A 485 -2.94 13.51 -2.38
CA GLU A 485 -3.27 13.66 -3.80
C GLU A 485 -4.15 14.87 -4.04
N ARG A 486 -3.90 15.61 -5.12
CA ARG A 486 -4.66 16.81 -5.51
C ARG A 486 -4.97 16.82 -6.99
N PHE A 487 -6.24 17.03 -7.32
CA PHE A 487 -6.69 17.11 -8.71
C PHE A 487 -7.92 18.02 -8.84
N THR A 488 -8.37 18.26 -10.07
CA THR A 488 -9.56 19.06 -10.35
C THR A 488 -10.53 18.32 -11.24
N SER A 489 -11.83 18.47 -10.98
CA SER A 489 -12.89 18.08 -11.91
C SER A 489 -13.69 19.30 -12.36
N LYS A 490 -14.25 19.25 -13.56
CA LYS A 490 -15.05 20.32 -14.13
C LYS A 490 -16.04 19.79 -15.15
N GLY A 491 -17.10 20.54 -15.40
CA GLY A 491 -18.03 20.24 -16.47
C GLY A 491 -19.35 20.98 -16.35
N ILE A 492 -20.28 20.60 -17.23
CA ILE A 492 -21.62 21.19 -17.30
C ILE A 492 -22.61 20.17 -16.77
N THR A 493 -23.54 20.64 -15.96
CA THR A 493 -24.76 19.92 -15.58
C THR A 493 -25.96 20.71 -16.06
N ALA A 494 -26.97 20.03 -16.57
CA ALA A 494 -28.21 20.67 -17.01
C ALA A 494 -29.42 19.81 -16.63
N SER A 495 -30.57 20.43 -16.45
CA SER A 495 -31.80 19.72 -16.11
C SER A 495 -33.01 20.35 -16.79
N ILE A 496 -34.00 19.52 -17.02
CA ILE A 496 -35.38 19.92 -17.28
C ILE A 496 -36.31 19.18 -16.32
N GLU A 497 -37.23 19.90 -15.69
CA GLU A 497 -38.24 19.39 -14.79
C GLU A 497 -39.62 19.86 -15.29
N ALA A 498 -40.63 18.99 -15.21
CA ALA A 498 -42.00 19.35 -15.52
C ALA A 498 -42.95 18.72 -14.51
N GLY A 499 -44.08 19.36 -14.29
CA GLY A 499 -45.11 18.84 -13.40
C GLY A 499 -46.41 19.63 -13.50
N TYR A 500 -47.39 19.22 -12.69
CA TYR A 500 -48.72 19.84 -12.70
C TYR A 500 -49.25 19.95 -11.27
N ASN A 501 -49.64 21.13 -10.82
CA ASN A 501 -50.22 21.33 -9.49
C ASN A 501 -51.74 21.19 -9.56
N ALA A 502 -52.28 20.04 -9.15
CA ALA A 502 -53.72 19.77 -9.14
C ALA A 502 -54.32 20.04 -7.75
N LEU A 503 -55.42 20.79 -7.71
CA LEU A 503 -56.22 20.94 -6.48
C LEU A 503 -57.08 19.68 -6.28
N LEU A 504 -56.94 19.02 -5.13
CA LEU A 504 -57.72 17.84 -4.77
C LEU A 504 -58.94 18.19 -3.92
N ALA A 505 -58.76 19.11 -2.96
CA ALA A 505 -59.81 19.48 -2.03
C ALA A 505 -59.59 20.90 -1.50
N GLU A 506 -60.70 21.56 -1.16
CA GLU A 506 -60.73 22.88 -0.56
C GLU A 506 -61.75 22.85 0.59
N HIS A 507 -61.34 23.32 1.76
CA HIS A 507 -62.16 23.33 2.97
C HIS A 507 -62.04 24.66 3.70
N LEU A 508 -63.12 25.08 4.35
CA LEU A 508 -63.18 26.25 5.22
C LEU A 508 -63.46 25.77 6.64
N THR A 509 -62.52 26.01 7.55
CA THR A 509 -62.73 25.63 8.95
C THR A 509 -63.80 26.53 9.60
N GLY A 510 -64.42 26.06 10.68
CA GLY A 510 -65.39 26.86 11.45
C GLY A 510 -64.84 28.18 12.03
N LYS A 511 -63.50 28.39 12.01
CA LYS A 511 -62.83 29.65 12.37
C LYS A 511 -62.52 30.54 11.15
N GLY A 512 -63.00 30.19 9.95
CA GLY A 512 -62.79 30.95 8.72
C GLY A 512 -61.43 30.73 8.04
N THR A 513 -60.64 29.74 8.47
CA THR A 513 -59.35 29.40 7.85
C THR A 513 -59.58 28.58 6.58
N GLN A 514 -59.11 29.05 5.44
CA GLN A 514 -59.13 28.31 4.18
C GLN A 514 -57.97 27.30 4.14
N ILE A 515 -58.29 26.06 3.77
CA ILE A 515 -57.35 24.97 3.61
C ILE A 515 -57.49 24.42 2.18
N ARG A 516 -56.39 24.34 1.44
CA ARG A 516 -56.35 23.71 0.12
C ARG A 516 -55.34 22.57 0.08
N PHE A 517 -55.74 21.45 -0.50
CA PHE A 517 -54.90 20.27 -0.68
C PHE A 517 -54.54 20.12 -2.15
N TYR A 518 -53.24 20.03 -2.44
CA TYR A 518 -52.74 19.86 -3.79
C TYR A 518 -51.95 18.56 -3.94
N LEU A 519 -51.98 18.02 -5.14
CA LEU A 519 -51.16 16.90 -5.57
C LEU A 519 -50.40 17.31 -6.85
N GLN A 520 -49.10 17.12 -6.81
CA GLN A 520 -48.19 17.56 -7.86
C GLN A 520 -47.35 16.38 -8.36
N PRO A 521 -47.78 15.65 -9.41
CA PRO A 521 -46.89 14.78 -10.16
C PRO A 521 -45.74 15.60 -10.78
N GLN A 522 -44.53 15.06 -10.72
CA GLN A 522 -43.32 15.71 -11.20
C GLN A 522 -42.34 14.72 -11.82
N ALA A 523 -41.70 15.14 -12.92
CA ALA A 523 -40.66 14.41 -13.60
C ALA A 523 -39.49 15.34 -13.92
N GLN A 524 -38.27 14.85 -13.75
CA GLN A 524 -37.04 15.59 -13.97
C GLN A 524 -36.03 14.71 -14.70
N LEU A 525 -35.36 15.29 -15.69
CA LEU A 525 -34.25 14.68 -16.41
C LEU A 525 -33.02 15.59 -16.29
N THR A 526 -31.94 15.05 -15.74
CA THR A 526 -30.71 15.77 -15.45
C THR A 526 -29.54 15.17 -16.21
N TYR A 527 -28.85 15.97 -17.00
CA TYR A 527 -27.54 15.65 -17.58
C TYR A 527 -26.42 15.98 -16.58
N LEU A 528 -25.58 14.98 -16.32
CA LEU A 528 -24.47 15.03 -15.37
C LEU A 528 -23.14 14.92 -16.13
N GLY A 529 -22.45 16.05 -16.33
CA GLY A 529 -21.29 16.16 -17.22
C GLY A 529 -19.99 16.60 -16.53
N VAL A 530 -19.89 16.56 -15.20
CA VAL A 530 -18.65 16.90 -14.48
C VAL A 530 -17.71 15.69 -14.50
N ASN A 531 -16.50 15.90 -15.03
CA ASN A 531 -15.47 14.85 -15.16
C ASN A 531 -14.12 15.30 -14.60
N GLY A 532 -13.29 14.34 -14.20
CA GLY A 532 -11.89 14.56 -13.81
C GLY A 532 -11.01 13.41 -14.30
N LYS A 533 -9.96 13.73 -15.05
CA LYS A 533 -8.91 12.79 -15.48
C LYS A 533 -7.55 13.39 -15.14
N PHE A 534 -6.67 12.62 -14.51
CA PHE A 534 -5.34 13.05 -14.08
C PHE A 534 -4.40 11.85 -13.91
N SER A 535 -3.11 12.14 -13.75
CA SER A 535 -2.11 11.16 -13.35
C SER A 535 -1.83 11.34 -11.86
N ASP A 536 -1.90 10.27 -11.07
CA ASP A 536 -1.56 10.34 -9.63
C ASP A 536 -0.03 10.39 -9.42
N SER A 537 0.41 10.48 -8.15
CA SER A 537 1.84 10.52 -7.80
C SER A 537 2.64 9.29 -8.24
N GLU A 538 1.98 8.18 -8.53
CA GLU A 538 2.58 6.92 -8.98
C GLU A 538 2.48 6.74 -10.51
N ASN A 539 2.17 7.82 -11.24
CA ASN A 539 1.96 7.82 -12.69
C ASN A 539 0.81 6.93 -13.20
N SER A 540 -0.12 6.54 -12.33
CA SER A 540 -1.33 5.80 -12.73
C SER A 540 -2.36 6.75 -13.33
N GLN A 541 -3.00 6.36 -14.43
CA GLN A 541 -4.03 7.15 -15.09
C GLN A 541 -5.37 6.99 -14.38
N VAL A 542 -5.80 8.02 -13.65
CA VAL A 542 -7.05 8.04 -12.91
C VAL A 542 -8.13 8.79 -13.70
N ASN A 543 -9.30 8.16 -13.86
CA ASN A 543 -10.48 8.75 -14.51
C ASN A 543 -11.72 8.56 -13.63
N LEU A 544 -12.40 9.65 -13.30
CA LEU A 544 -13.67 9.60 -12.57
C LEU A 544 -14.78 9.07 -13.49
N LEU A 545 -15.57 8.13 -12.99
CA LEU A 545 -16.66 7.50 -13.73
C LEU A 545 -18.01 8.14 -13.41
N GLY A 546 -18.97 7.95 -14.31
CA GLY A 546 -20.34 8.46 -14.17
C GLY A 546 -20.54 9.88 -14.73
N SER A 547 -19.56 10.45 -15.43
CA SER A 547 -19.75 11.66 -16.23
C SER A 547 -20.45 11.36 -17.56
N ARG A 548 -21.03 12.38 -18.18
CA ARG A 548 -21.81 12.30 -19.44
C ARG A 548 -22.92 11.25 -19.32
N GLN A 549 -23.74 11.40 -18.29
CA GLN A 549 -24.87 10.50 -18.02
C GLN A 549 -26.17 11.27 -17.83
N LEU A 550 -27.29 10.56 -17.96
CA LEU A 550 -28.62 11.05 -17.60
C LEU A 550 -29.07 10.44 -16.28
N GLN A 551 -29.64 11.28 -15.42
CA GLN A 551 -30.40 10.89 -14.23
C GLN A 551 -31.87 11.25 -14.45
N SER A 552 -32.76 10.30 -14.27
CA SER A 552 -34.21 10.51 -14.27
C SER A 552 -34.73 10.51 -12.84
N ARG A 553 -35.65 11.42 -12.53
CA ARG A 553 -36.38 11.46 -11.26
C ARG A 553 -37.87 11.59 -11.56
N VAL A 554 -38.67 10.68 -11.04
CA VAL A 554 -40.13 10.70 -11.21
C VAL A 554 -40.77 10.55 -9.84
N GLY A 555 -41.81 11.33 -9.55
CA GLY A 555 -42.47 11.24 -8.27
C GLY A 555 -43.70 12.11 -8.15
N VAL A 556 -44.18 12.23 -6.92
CA VAL A 556 -45.37 13.01 -6.58
C VAL A 556 -45.14 13.76 -5.28
N GLN A 557 -45.66 14.98 -5.22
CA GLN A 557 -45.62 15.84 -4.03
C GLN A 557 -47.04 16.20 -3.61
N ALA A 558 -47.38 15.99 -2.34
CA ALA A 558 -48.62 16.46 -1.73
C ALA A 558 -48.33 17.73 -0.93
N LYS A 559 -49.21 18.73 -1.04
CA LYS A 559 -49.10 20.01 -0.34
C LYS A 559 -50.43 20.34 0.35
N ALA A 560 -50.38 20.93 1.53
CA ALA A 560 -51.56 21.50 2.18
C ALA A 560 -51.29 22.97 2.48
N GLN A 561 -52.13 23.87 2.02
CA GLN A 561 -51.98 25.32 2.17
C GLN A 561 -52.99 25.83 3.19
N PHE A 562 -52.50 26.48 4.24
CA PHE A 562 -53.28 27.03 5.34
C PHE A 562 -53.17 28.56 5.36
N LEU A 563 -54.29 29.24 5.18
CA LEU A 563 -54.36 30.71 5.29
C LEU A 563 -54.70 31.11 6.73
N LEU A 564 -53.67 31.28 7.58
CA LEU A 564 -53.87 31.57 9.01
C LEU A 564 -54.46 32.98 9.25
N ASN A 565 -53.98 33.97 8.51
CA ASN A 565 -54.49 35.33 8.48
C ASN A 565 -54.18 35.96 7.12
N LYS A 566 -54.58 37.22 6.90
CA LYS A 566 -54.38 37.91 5.60
C LYS A 566 -52.92 37.98 5.12
N ASN A 567 -51.94 37.80 6.01
CA ASN A 567 -50.52 38.04 5.73
C ASN A 567 -49.64 36.80 5.89
N ILE A 568 -50.15 35.67 6.39
CA ILE A 568 -49.36 34.48 6.70
C ILE A 568 -50.01 33.24 6.09
N VAL A 569 -49.27 32.57 5.20
CA VAL A 569 -49.63 31.27 4.62
C VAL A 569 -48.62 30.24 5.09
N ILE A 570 -49.09 29.10 5.58
CA ILE A 570 -48.24 27.95 5.92
C ILE A 570 -48.55 26.82 4.94
N GLN A 571 -47.51 26.18 4.41
CA GLN A 571 -47.61 25.11 3.43
C GLN A 571 -46.68 23.94 3.77
N PRO A 572 -47.09 22.99 4.63
CA PRO A 572 -46.43 21.69 4.72
C PRO A 572 -46.56 20.91 3.42
N PHE A 573 -45.55 20.11 3.13
CA PHE A 573 -45.55 19.20 1.99
C PHE A 573 -44.74 17.95 2.25
N ALA A 574 -45.09 16.89 1.53
CA ALA A 574 -44.36 15.64 1.48
C ALA A 574 -44.24 15.17 0.03
N ALA A 575 -43.13 14.55 -0.34
CA ALA A 575 -42.94 13.99 -1.66
C ALA A 575 -42.24 12.63 -1.61
N VAL A 576 -42.58 11.78 -2.57
CA VAL A 576 -41.90 10.50 -2.81
C VAL A 576 -41.47 10.48 -4.26
N ASN A 577 -40.19 10.16 -4.50
CA ASN A 577 -39.61 10.15 -5.83
C ASN A 577 -38.72 8.92 -6.02
N THR A 578 -38.70 8.40 -7.24
CA THR A 578 -37.75 7.37 -7.68
C THR A 578 -36.69 8.04 -8.53
N LEU A 579 -35.42 7.79 -8.21
CA LEU A 579 -34.27 8.25 -8.98
C LEU A 579 -33.64 7.07 -9.71
N TYR A 580 -33.25 7.30 -10.96
CA TYR A 580 -32.55 6.33 -11.79
C TYR A 580 -31.35 6.97 -12.47
N HIS A 581 -30.19 6.34 -12.35
CA HIS A 581 -28.94 6.72 -13.01
C HIS A 581 -28.63 5.76 -14.15
N SER A 582 -28.40 6.30 -15.35
CA SER A 582 -28.02 5.50 -16.53
C SER A 582 -26.64 4.85 -16.39
N LYS A 583 -25.72 5.47 -15.65
CA LYS A 583 -24.37 4.95 -15.39
C LYS A 583 -24.05 4.99 -13.89
N PRO A 584 -23.39 3.98 -13.32
CA PRO A 584 -22.92 4.08 -11.95
C PRO A 584 -21.77 5.09 -11.83
N PHE A 585 -21.63 5.72 -10.67
CA PHE A 585 -20.46 6.52 -10.34
C PHE A 585 -19.33 5.63 -9.83
N GLY A 586 -18.08 6.09 -9.97
CA GLY A 586 -16.92 5.28 -9.63
C GLY A 586 -15.60 5.91 -10.03
N VAL A 587 -14.57 5.08 -10.11
CA VAL A 587 -13.24 5.43 -10.61
C VAL A 587 -12.70 4.31 -11.49
N GLU A 588 -11.93 4.70 -12.50
CA GLU A 588 -11.09 3.83 -13.31
C GLU A 588 -9.63 4.23 -13.10
N ILE A 589 -8.78 3.27 -12.76
CA ILE A 589 -7.33 3.48 -12.64
C ILE A 589 -6.64 2.42 -13.51
N ASP A 590 -5.86 2.87 -14.50
CA ASP A 590 -5.15 2.00 -15.46
C ASP A 590 -6.04 0.91 -16.10
N GLY A 591 -7.29 1.26 -16.40
CA GLY A 591 -8.27 0.36 -17.03
C GLY A 591 -9.11 -0.49 -16.06
N GLU A 592 -8.75 -0.54 -14.77
CA GLU A 592 -9.53 -1.26 -13.76
C GLU A 592 -10.57 -0.36 -13.09
N ARG A 593 -11.83 -0.84 -13.03
CA ARG A 593 -12.98 -0.05 -12.55
C ARG A 593 -13.48 -0.51 -11.20
N ARG A 594 -13.82 0.46 -10.34
CA ARG A 594 -14.60 0.25 -9.11
C ARG A 594 -15.73 1.26 -9.04
N VAL A 595 -16.94 0.78 -8.74
CA VAL A 595 -18.16 1.58 -8.83
C VAL A 595 -18.99 1.52 -7.54
N ILE A 596 -19.83 2.53 -7.36
CA ILE A 596 -20.88 2.58 -6.34
C ILE A 596 -22.15 1.95 -6.94
N ASN A 597 -22.77 1.03 -6.20
CA ASN A 597 -24.02 0.40 -6.64
C ASN A 597 -25.24 1.24 -6.23
N ASN A 598 -25.42 2.41 -6.85
CA ASN A 598 -26.46 3.40 -6.56
C ASN A 598 -27.36 3.74 -7.76
N LYS A 599 -27.51 2.81 -8.72
CA LYS A 599 -28.29 3.04 -9.96
C LYS A 599 -29.74 3.47 -9.70
N THR A 600 -30.36 2.98 -8.63
CA THR A 600 -31.75 3.29 -8.28
C THR A 600 -31.83 3.64 -6.81
N ALA A 601 -32.56 4.71 -6.50
CA ALA A 601 -32.83 5.14 -5.14
C ALA A 601 -34.28 5.63 -5.01
N ILE A 602 -34.86 5.43 -3.84
CA ILE A 602 -36.11 6.06 -3.44
C ILE A 602 -35.77 7.26 -2.57
N GLU A 603 -36.35 8.39 -2.90
CA GLU A 603 -36.23 9.63 -2.14
C GLU A 603 -37.56 9.99 -1.49
N SER A 604 -37.52 10.24 -0.20
CA SER A 604 -38.63 10.82 0.56
C SER A 604 -38.23 12.22 1.01
N GLN A 605 -39.12 13.18 0.80
CA GLN A 605 -38.94 14.57 1.15
C GLN A 605 -40.09 15.04 2.04
N PHE A 606 -39.76 15.79 3.08
CA PHE A 606 -40.73 16.49 3.92
C PHE A 606 -40.28 17.93 4.07
N GLY A 607 -41.22 18.86 4.11
CA GLY A 607 -40.89 20.25 4.31
C GLY A 607 -42.07 21.11 4.70
N ILE A 608 -41.75 22.33 5.08
CA ILE A 608 -42.73 23.36 5.41
C ILE A 608 -42.26 24.68 4.81
N ALA A 609 -43.17 25.38 4.15
CA ALA A 609 -42.96 26.74 3.68
C ALA A 609 -43.87 27.70 4.45
N VAL A 610 -43.35 28.87 4.80
CA VAL A 610 -44.07 29.95 5.49
C VAL A 610 -43.91 31.22 4.67
N LYS A 611 -45.02 31.78 4.21
CA LYS A 611 -45.09 33.02 3.44
C LYS A 611 -45.53 34.16 4.34
N ILE A 612 -44.81 35.28 4.32
CA ILE A 612 -45.03 36.44 5.18
C ILE A 612 -45.22 37.68 4.29
N LYS A 613 -46.36 38.35 4.45
CA LYS A 613 -46.76 39.58 3.74
C LYS A 613 -46.59 39.49 2.21
N SER A 614 -46.73 38.29 1.66
CA SER A 614 -46.53 37.95 0.25
C SER A 614 -45.12 38.19 -0.33
N HIS A 615 -44.21 38.90 0.33
CA HIS A 615 -42.87 39.21 -0.18
C HIS A 615 -41.80 38.21 0.24
N LEU A 616 -41.94 37.60 1.41
CA LEU A 616 -40.92 36.73 2.01
C LEU A 616 -41.45 35.31 2.15
N THR A 617 -40.70 34.33 1.64
CA THR A 617 -40.97 32.90 1.88
C THR A 617 -39.76 32.26 2.55
N LEU A 618 -40.02 31.58 3.65
CA LEU A 618 -39.05 30.75 4.37
C LEU A 618 -39.45 29.30 4.22
N GLN A 619 -38.52 28.43 3.83
CA GLN A 619 -38.79 27.02 3.64
C GLN A 619 -37.70 26.18 4.32
N ALA A 620 -38.13 25.16 5.05
CA ALA A 620 -37.26 24.14 5.61
C ALA A 620 -37.62 22.79 5.01
N THR A 621 -36.61 22.02 4.60
CA THR A 621 -36.80 20.70 3.99
C THR A 621 -35.86 19.67 4.57
N PHE A 622 -36.34 18.43 4.65
CA PHE A 622 -35.57 17.25 4.98
C PHE A 622 -35.78 16.20 3.88
N ASN A 623 -34.68 15.75 3.29
CA ASN A 623 -34.64 14.74 2.24
C ASN A 623 -33.91 13.49 2.75
N ARG A 624 -34.47 12.31 2.48
CA ARG A 624 -33.82 11.02 2.72
C ARG A 624 -33.82 10.22 1.43
N GLN A 625 -32.64 9.77 1.01
CA GLN A 625 -32.46 8.86 -0.13
C GLN A 625 -32.02 7.49 0.39
N THR A 626 -32.67 6.44 -0.12
CA THR A 626 -32.40 5.05 0.25
C THR A 626 -32.28 4.21 -1.02
N GLY A 627 -31.18 3.49 -1.15
CA GLY A 627 -30.95 2.44 -2.13
C GLY A 627 -30.27 1.24 -1.47
N LYS A 628 -30.01 0.18 -2.25
CA LYS A 628 -29.45 -1.09 -1.74
C LYS A 628 -28.10 -0.94 -1.00
N HIS A 629 -27.26 -0.02 -1.48
CA HIS A 629 -25.90 0.22 -0.99
C HIS A 629 -25.60 1.71 -0.82
N HIS A 630 -26.64 2.51 -0.60
CA HIS A 630 -26.54 3.95 -0.52
C HIS A 630 -27.64 4.53 0.37
N HIS A 631 -27.22 5.32 1.36
CA HIS A 631 -28.12 6.12 2.18
C HIS A 631 -27.63 7.57 2.20
N ALA A 632 -28.55 8.52 2.06
CA ALA A 632 -28.24 9.93 2.27
C ALA A 632 -29.38 10.65 3.00
N LYS A 633 -29.01 11.63 3.80
CA LYS A 633 -29.92 12.55 4.49
C LYS A 633 -29.45 13.96 4.22
N GLN A 634 -30.37 14.88 3.97
CA GLN A 634 -30.04 16.29 3.74
C GLN A 634 -31.13 17.18 4.33
N GLY A 635 -30.70 18.17 5.12
CA GLY A 635 -31.50 19.34 5.45
C GLY A 635 -31.22 20.47 4.46
N ALA A 636 -32.24 21.27 4.15
CA ALA A 636 -32.04 22.54 3.48
C ALA A 636 -32.94 23.63 4.05
N LEU A 637 -32.39 24.85 4.10
CA LEU A 637 -33.11 26.07 4.40
C LEU A 637 -33.09 26.96 3.16
N ASN A 638 -34.27 27.35 2.69
CA ASN A 638 -34.44 28.23 1.55
C ASN A 638 -35.13 29.53 2.01
N LEU A 639 -34.58 30.65 1.57
CA LEU A 639 -35.12 31.98 1.77
C LEU A 639 -35.39 32.58 0.40
N GLN A 640 -36.61 33.06 0.19
CA GLN A 640 -37.02 33.69 -1.05
C GLN A 640 -37.62 35.07 -0.77
N TRP A 641 -37.18 36.04 -1.55
CA TRP A 641 -37.66 37.42 -1.51
C TRP A 641 -38.24 37.78 -2.89
N THR A 642 -39.45 38.32 -2.92
CA THR A 642 -40.13 38.76 -4.15
C THR A 642 -40.45 40.25 -4.08
N PHE A 643 -40.14 40.97 -5.16
CA PHE A 643 -40.31 42.42 -5.27
C PHE A 643 -40.82 42.85 -6.64
#